data_AF-A0A357HMK0-F1
#
_entry.id   AF-A0A357HMK0-F1
#
_cell.length_a   1.000
_cell.length_b   1.000
_cell.length_c   1.000
_cell.angle_alpha   90.00
_cell.angle_beta   90.00
_cell.angle_gamma   90.00
#
_symmetry.space_group_name_H-M   'P 1'
#
loop_
_entity.id
_entity.type
_entity.pdbx_description
1 polymer ?
#
loop_
_entity_poly.entity_id
_entity_poly.type
_entity_poly.pdbx_seq_one_letter_code
_entity_poly.pdbx_strand_id
1 'polypeptide(L)'
;MNLAEALDPLRAAAFRAWRTTAAAIPGGRIEAFGQDGNRIEAIFVINLDRQPKRWRRVTRELRRFTTADGDNLMSIVRRVAAIDARDGRAVAATADVDPLYQIGDQLFVQPDERLARSFSADEPVRMSRQEVAVARSHIEAWKAIATGPDSLVLILEDDAWFKPGARASINEIWREVRKRSASGQPDILFFSYEDAGGTASREEERGGLFRPVRGLWHLSGYVLTQAGAMNLLRSMPVKGPVDLWMNYQFAELDALAMTSPAIAQRLDGKSDNAYSVMPYLARAGVVDGGHAIKHAGVLGSERVLAWTRRADHESLAMALSMLGLRVRVFDSDEEPLSPVALLGELRLFDALVDPPLLPAALATAVAANETKFILEGSDLGPATTLRTQVAPSRVAVVDAARVEGRWATLCGFLKIATPVEAFPLGAPRSFRLFRRNQTTHRMAEERVPRKAVPIDNSPWVLPPSARWRPTEPSVRPTDRGDTVIVASSMTSPSESFPRVTETFPGNLASFSPDRLSFSNDGVRIVLDDGAGNGRRLTSGAFASSRSFTHGWFQADVRAAAGPGLITGFFLHRASPRQEIDIEILGTDPTRMLTNVYFNPGEAGTAMEFGYRGAPHWIDLGFDATQDFHEYAIWWTADRIVWLVDGRPVHERASWEPTPIPHLPMRLHANLWAPRSVELAGRINAQALPACATFRNVVVTTKMRASLRPDEPQELIEQRSEVVDSV
;
A
#
# COMPACT_ATOMS: atom_id res chain seq x y z
N MET A 1 4.07 17.70 13.46
CA MET A 1 3.39 18.65 12.53
C MET A 1 4.47 19.57 11.99
N ASN A 2 5.01 19.26 10.81
CA ASN A 2 6.16 19.98 10.24
C ASN A 2 5.65 21.13 9.36
N LEU A 3 6.10 22.36 9.60
CA LEU A 3 5.69 23.58 8.87
C LEU A 3 5.93 23.51 7.34
N ALA A 4 6.67 22.51 6.87
CA ALA A 4 6.91 22.23 5.45
C ALA A 4 5.68 21.69 4.69
N GLU A 5 4.75 20.98 5.35
CA GLU A 5 3.61 20.32 4.68
C GLU A 5 2.42 21.24 4.41
N ALA A 6 2.22 22.28 5.23
CA ALA A 6 1.18 23.29 4.98
C ALA A 6 1.48 24.14 3.72
N LEU A 7 2.73 24.14 3.27
CA LEU A 7 3.20 24.92 2.12
C LEU A 7 3.13 24.14 0.80
N ASP A 8 2.86 22.84 0.81
CA ASP A 8 2.98 21.98 -0.38
C ASP A 8 1.93 22.28 -1.48
N PRO A 9 0.64 22.54 -1.17
CA PRO A 9 -0.33 22.95 -2.18
C PRO A 9 -0.02 24.34 -2.76
N LEU A 10 0.51 25.24 -1.92
CA LEU A 10 0.91 26.60 -2.31
C LEU A 10 2.16 26.57 -3.18
N ARG A 11 3.16 25.76 -2.85
CA ARG A 11 4.36 25.51 -3.68
C ARG A 11 3.98 24.90 -5.03
N ALA A 12 3.12 23.89 -5.05
CA ALA A 12 2.62 23.30 -6.29
C ALA A 12 1.82 24.30 -7.14
N ALA A 13 1.00 25.15 -6.51
CA ALA A 13 0.26 26.20 -7.21
C ALA A 13 1.18 27.30 -7.76
N ALA A 14 2.16 27.76 -6.98
CA ALA A 14 3.16 28.74 -7.40
C ALA A 14 4.02 28.18 -8.55
N PHE A 15 4.44 26.92 -8.47
CA PHE A 15 5.15 26.23 -9.53
C PHE A 15 4.29 26.16 -10.81
N ARG A 16 3.00 25.80 -10.71
CA ARG A 16 2.08 25.80 -11.87
C ARG A 16 1.95 27.18 -12.51
N ALA A 17 1.75 28.21 -11.71
CA ALA A 17 1.61 29.58 -12.18
C ALA A 17 2.88 30.02 -12.93
N TRP A 18 4.04 29.90 -12.28
CA TRP A 18 5.34 30.23 -12.85
C TRP A 18 5.63 29.44 -14.14
N ARG A 19 5.34 28.14 -14.17
CA ARG A 19 5.56 27.32 -15.37
C ARG A 19 4.66 27.67 -16.52
N THR A 20 3.43 28.11 -16.25
CA THR A 20 2.50 28.54 -17.31
C THR A 20 3.02 29.80 -17.99
N THR A 21 3.54 30.77 -17.22
CA THR A 21 4.18 31.97 -17.76
C THR A 21 5.51 31.67 -18.44
N ALA A 22 6.37 30.85 -17.82
CA ALA A 22 7.67 30.50 -18.40
C ALA A 22 7.53 29.72 -19.72
N ALA A 23 6.49 28.89 -19.87
CA ALA A 23 6.27 28.12 -21.09
C ALA A 23 5.90 28.98 -22.31
N ALA A 24 5.50 30.24 -22.11
CA ALA A 24 5.24 31.19 -23.19
C ALA A 24 6.52 31.88 -23.69
N ILE A 25 7.65 31.74 -22.97
CA ILE A 25 8.93 32.33 -23.33
C ILE A 25 9.72 31.34 -24.19
N PRO A 26 10.20 31.74 -25.39
CA PRO A 26 11.07 30.91 -26.21
C PRO A 26 12.28 30.40 -25.43
N GLY A 27 12.53 29.09 -25.51
CA GLY A 27 13.63 28.41 -24.83
C GLY A 27 14.96 28.53 -25.56
N GLY A 28 14.92 28.74 -26.89
CA GLY A 28 16.09 28.96 -27.75
C GLY A 28 16.71 27.67 -28.29
N ARG A 29 17.86 27.81 -28.96
CA ARG A 29 18.56 26.72 -29.66
C ARG A 29 19.38 25.84 -28.71
N ILE A 30 19.12 24.53 -28.72
CA ILE A 30 19.92 23.53 -28.02
C ILE A 30 20.76 22.79 -29.07
N GLU A 31 22.07 22.98 -29.03
CA GLU A 31 23.04 22.46 -30.00
C GLU A 31 23.25 20.95 -29.86
N ALA A 32 22.82 20.33 -28.76
CA ALA A 32 22.91 18.88 -28.58
C ALA A 32 22.00 18.08 -29.52
N PHE A 33 20.96 18.68 -30.09
CA PHE A 33 19.95 18.00 -30.92
C PHE A 33 20.09 18.35 -32.39
N GLY A 34 19.90 17.38 -33.28
CA GLY A 34 19.98 17.57 -34.74
C GLY A 34 20.20 16.26 -35.50
N GLN A 35 20.29 16.34 -36.82
CA GLN A 35 20.31 15.17 -37.73
C GLN A 35 21.71 14.79 -38.24
N ASP A 36 22.79 15.33 -37.67
CA ASP A 36 24.16 15.19 -38.20
C ASP A 36 24.92 13.94 -37.75
N GLY A 37 24.24 12.89 -37.28
CA GLY A 37 24.84 11.61 -36.88
C GLY A 37 25.67 11.65 -35.59
N ASN A 38 25.89 12.84 -35.02
CA ASN A 38 26.72 13.08 -33.83
C ASN A 38 26.00 14.01 -32.83
N ARG A 39 24.67 14.02 -32.92
CA ARG A 39 23.73 14.74 -32.06
C ARG A 39 22.63 13.79 -31.63
N ILE A 40 21.83 14.25 -30.69
CA ILE A 40 20.61 13.56 -30.29
C ILE A 40 19.60 13.71 -31.43
N GLU A 41 19.33 12.60 -32.12
CA GLU A 41 18.54 12.52 -33.34
C GLU A 41 17.04 12.40 -33.06
N ALA A 42 16.69 11.80 -31.91
CA ALA A 42 15.31 11.61 -31.49
C ALA A 42 15.11 11.83 -29.98
N ILE A 43 13.88 12.14 -29.61
CA ILE A 43 13.43 12.22 -28.21
C ILE A 43 12.27 11.26 -28.02
N PHE A 44 12.46 10.23 -27.21
CA PHE A 44 11.41 9.28 -26.87
C PHE A 44 10.77 9.71 -25.56
N VAL A 45 9.48 10.04 -25.60
CA VAL A 45 8.74 10.46 -24.42
C VAL A 45 7.83 9.31 -23.99
N ILE A 46 8.15 8.71 -22.86
CA ILE A 46 7.37 7.63 -22.22
C ILE A 46 6.16 8.28 -21.56
N ASN A 47 4.96 7.95 -22.06
CA ASN A 47 3.72 8.54 -21.59
C ASN A 47 2.59 7.51 -21.56
N LEU A 48 1.85 7.51 -20.45
CA LEU A 48 0.65 6.69 -20.30
C LEU A 48 -0.49 7.21 -21.21
N ASP A 49 -1.17 6.32 -21.93
CA ASP A 49 -2.33 6.65 -22.77
C ASP A 49 -3.44 7.36 -22.00
N ARG A 50 -3.64 6.97 -20.73
CA ARG A 50 -4.60 7.60 -19.83
C ARG A 50 -4.19 8.98 -19.31
N GLN A 51 -2.97 9.45 -19.61
CA GLN A 51 -2.42 10.75 -19.15
C GLN A 51 -2.22 11.77 -20.28
N PRO A 52 -3.25 12.10 -21.11
CA PRO A 52 -3.10 13.05 -22.22
C PRO A 52 -2.84 14.50 -21.74
N LYS A 53 -3.10 14.79 -20.46
CA LYS A 53 -2.74 16.07 -19.85
C LYS A 53 -1.23 16.20 -19.64
N ARG A 54 -0.54 15.12 -19.26
CA ARG A 54 0.93 15.10 -19.09
C ARG A 54 1.62 15.24 -20.44
N TRP A 55 1.16 14.48 -21.44
CA TRP A 55 1.57 14.65 -22.84
C TRP A 55 1.52 16.10 -23.32
N ARG A 56 0.38 16.78 -23.16
CA ARG A 56 0.24 18.20 -23.56
C ARG A 56 1.20 19.13 -22.83
N ARG A 57 1.60 18.82 -21.60
CA ARG A 57 2.56 19.64 -20.83
C ARG A 57 3.97 19.46 -21.35
N VAL A 58 4.44 18.22 -21.50
CA VAL A 58 5.79 17.95 -22.02
C VAL A 58 5.92 18.43 -23.47
N THR A 59 4.90 18.25 -24.31
CA THR A 59 4.88 18.82 -25.67
C THR A 59 5.00 20.34 -25.66
N ARG A 60 4.28 21.05 -24.76
CA ARG A 60 4.40 22.50 -24.66
C ARG A 60 5.80 22.92 -24.22
N GLU A 61 6.42 22.15 -23.33
CA GLU A 61 7.77 22.42 -22.87
C GLU A 61 8.80 22.29 -23.99
N LEU A 62 8.78 21.17 -24.73
CA LEU A 62 9.74 20.90 -25.80
C LEU A 62 9.57 21.88 -26.97
N ARG A 63 8.35 22.34 -27.28
CA ARG A 63 8.07 23.33 -28.34
C ARG A 63 8.81 24.65 -28.18
N ARG A 64 9.28 24.97 -26.98
CA ARG A 64 10.01 26.21 -26.69
C ARG A 64 11.40 26.21 -27.31
N PHE A 65 11.97 25.04 -27.56
CA PHE A 65 13.36 24.88 -27.99
C PHE A 65 13.45 24.48 -29.46
N THR A 66 14.61 24.78 -30.05
CA THR A 66 14.95 24.35 -31.41
C THR A 66 16.22 23.50 -31.42
N THR A 67 16.33 22.62 -32.41
CA THR A 67 17.54 21.84 -32.72
C THR A 67 18.66 22.76 -33.23
N ALA A 68 19.87 22.23 -33.34
CA ALA A 68 21.00 22.90 -33.98
C ALA A 68 20.67 23.36 -35.41
N ASP A 69 19.86 22.57 -36.12
CA ASP A 69 19.42 22.80 -37.50
C ASP A 69 18.34 23.88 -37.61
N GLY A 70 17.81 24.37 -36.47
CA GLY A 70 16.79 25.42 -36.42
C GLY A 70 15.35 24.88 -36.38
N ASP A 71 15.15 23.58 -36.48
CA ASP A 71 13.85 22.95 -36.39
C ASP A 71 13.31 22.96 -34.96
N ASN A 72 11.98 22.93 -34.82
CA ASN A 72 11.37 22.79 -33.50
C ASN A 72 11.76 21.45 -32.88
N LEU A 73 12.10 21.42 -31.59
CA LEU A 73 12.50 20.17 -30.93
C LEU A 73 11.41 19.07 -31.00
N MET A 74 10.14 19.45 -31.16
CA MET A 74 9.05 18.49 -31.40
C MET A 74 9.15 17.72 -32.71
N SER A 75 9.89 18.19 -33.72
CA SER A 75 10.03 17.49 -35.00
C SER A 75 10.70 16.12 -34.85
N ILE A 76 11.50 15.96 -33.80
CA ILE A 76 12.24 14.73 -33.49
C ILE A 76 11.66 13.96 -32.29
N VAL A 77 10.48 14.37 -31.78
CA VAL A 77 9.83 13.70 -30.65
C VAL A 77 8.98 12.53 -31.12
N ARG A 78 9.20 11.35 -30.53
CA ARG A 78 8.37 10.16 -30.67
C ARG A 78 7.72 9.82 -29.35
N ARG A 79 6.43 9.54 -29.36
CA ARG A 79 5.69 9.10 -28.18
C ARG A 79 5.86 7.60 -28.02
N VAL A 80 6.32 7.15 -26.86
CA VAL A 80 6.35 5.74 -26.46
C VAL A 80 5.21 5.51 -25.48
N ALA A 81 4.31 4.57 -25.79
CA ALA A 81 3.21 4.23 -24.90
C ALA A 81 3.77 3.52 -23.66
N ALA A 82 3.59 4.13 -22.50
CA ALA A 82 4.01 3.53 -21.24
C ALA A 82 3.06 2.39 -20.84
N ILE A 83 3.60 1.36 -20.20
CA ILE A 83 2.84 0.25 -19.65
C ILE A 83 2.00 0.74 -18.46
N ASP A 84 0.72 0.37 -18.45
CA ASP A 84 -0.21 0.72 -17.39
C ASP A 84 -0.16 -0.32 -16.26
N ALA A 85 0.28 0.08 -15.06
CA ALA A 85 0.25 -0.79 -13.87
C ALA A 85 -1.15 -1.32 -13.49
N ARG A 86 -2.22 -0.67 -13.97
CA ARG A 86 -3.62 -1.12 -13.80
C ARG A 86 -3.98 -2.29 -14.72
N ASP A 87 -3.24 -2.48 -15.81
CA ASP A 87 -3.40 -3.64 -16.69
C ASP A 87 -2.61 -4.81 -16.11
N GLY A 88 -3.34 -5.69 -15.41
CA GLY A 88 -2.76 -6.82 -14.74
C GLY A 88 -2.08 -7.84 -15.64
N ARG A 89 -2.45 -7.90 -16.92
CA ARG A 89 -1.80 -8.78 -17.91
C ARG A 89 -0.47 -8.18 -18.35
N ALA A 90 -0.42 -6.86 -18.52
CA ALA A 90 0.80 -6.15 -18.87
C ALA A 90 1.83 -6.11 -17.73
N VAL A 91 1.48 -6.48 -16.49
CA VAL A 91 2.45 -6.58 -15.38
C VAL A 91 2.58 -7.99 -14.80
N ALA A 92 1.88 -8.99 -15.37
CA ALA A 92 2.08 -10.39 -14.99
C ALA A 92 3.47 -10.83 -15.45
N ALA A 93 4.19 -11.57 -14.60
CA ALA A 93 5.60 -11.94 -14.75
C ALA A 93 5.97 -12.26 -16.21
N THR A 94 6.70 -11.33 -16.82
CA THR A 94 7.26 -11.46 -18.17
C THR A 94 8.73 -11.84 -18.05
N ALA A 95 9.27 -12.59 -19.02
CA ALA A 95 10.70 -12.91 -19.08
C ALA A 95 11.64 -11.68 -19.04
N ASP A 96 11.11 -10.49 -19.32
CA ASP A 96 11.86 -9.22 -19.37
C ASP A 96 12.18 -8.63 -17.98
N VAL A 97 11.40 -8.95 -16.94
CA VAL A 97 11.52 -8.35 -15.60
C VAL A 97 11.41 -9.42 -14.53
N ASP A 98 12.42 -9.51 -13.67
CA ASP A 98 12.37 -10.28 -12.43
C ASP A 98 11.87 -9.36 -11.28
N PRO A 99 10.64 -9.57 -10.77
CA PRO A 99 10.05 -8.71 -9.75
C PRO A 99 10.65 -8.94 -8.36
N LEU A 100 11.54 -9.92 -8.18
CA LEU A 100 12.18 -10.21 -6.92
C LEU A 100 13.60 -9.65 -6.90
N TYR A 101 13.85 -8.76 -5.95
CA TYR A 101 15.19 -8.27 -5.63
C TYR A 101 15.43 -8.41 -4.14
N GLN A 102 16.63 -8.09 -3.66
CA GLN A 102 16.99 -8.28 -2.27
C GLN A 102 17.32 -6.95 -1.60
N ILE A 103 17.25 -6.89 -0.27
CA ILE A 103 17.67 -5.71 0.49
C ILE A 103 19.13 -5.35 0.21
N GLY A 104 20.00 -6.33 -0.05
CA GLY A 104 21.37 -6.11 -0.49
C GLY A 104 21.45 -5.31 -1.79
N ASP A 105 20.51 -5.54 -2.71
CA ASP A 105 20.45 -4.79 -3.97
C ASP A 105 20.11 -3.31 -3.71
N GLN A 106 19.21 -3.03 -2.75
CA GLN A 106 18.91 -1.67 -2.29
C GLN A 106 20.10 -1.01 -1.59
N LEU A 107 20.76 -1.74 -0.68
CA LEU A 107 21.90 -1.25 0.11
C LEU A 107 23.12 -0.99 -0.75
N PHE A 108 23.26 -1.70 -1.87
CA PHE A 108 24.26 -1.37 -2.85
C PHE A 108 24.01 0.03 -3.41
N VAL A 109 22.79 0.36 -3.85
CA VAL A 109 22.50 1.67 -4.46
C VAL A 109 22.45 2.80 -3.44
N GLN A 110 21.77 2.57 -2.31
CA GLN A 110 21.66 3.51 -1.21
C GLN A 110 22.06 2.83 0.10
N PRO A 111 23.35 2.85 0.46
CA PRO A 111 23.82 2.36 1.75
C PRO A 111 23.08 3.04 2.89
N ASP A 112 22.42 2.24 3.73
CA ASP A 112 21.76 2.71 4.94
C ASP A 112 22.06 1.75 6.09
N GLU A 113 22.76 2.24 7.12
CA GLU A 113 23.15 1.42 8.26
C GLU A 113 21.95 0.86 9.03
N ARG A 114 20.82 1.57 9.07
CA ARG A 114 19.63 1.12 9.80
C ARG A 114 18.95 0.00 9.04
N LEU A 115 18.86 0.11 7.72
CA LEU A 115 18.31 -0.93 6.86
C LEU A 115 19.19 -2.19 6.90
N ALA A 116 20.52 -2.04 6.79
CA ALA A 116 21.49 -3.14 6.82
C ALA A 116 21.52 -3.90 8.15
N ARG A 117 21.21 -3.23 9.27
CA ARG A 117 21.10 -3.88 10.58
C ARG A 117 19.73 -4.52 10.84
N SER A 118 18.70 -4.12 10.08
CA SER A 118 17.31 -4.58 10.30
C SER A 118 16.97 -5.81 9.46
N PHE A 119 17.60 -5.97 8.30
CA PHE A 119 17.33 -7.05 7.35
C PHE A 119 18.61 -7.70 6.86
N SER A 120 18.55 -9.01 6.58
CA SER A 120 19.62 -9.69 5.85
C SER A 120 19.77 -9.06 4.47
N ALA A 121 21.00 -9.04 3.94
CA ALA A 121 21.22 -8.64 2.55
C ALA A 121 20.44 -9.52 1.56
N ASP A 122 20.17 -10.78 1.91
CA ASP A 122 19.42 -11.71 1.07
C ASP A 122 17.89 -11.61 1.22
N GLU A 123 17.39 -10.74 2.11
CA GLU A 123 15.95 -10.58 2.39
C GLU A 123 15.21 -10.19 1.09
N PRO A 124 14.24 -10.99 0.63
CA PRO A 124 13.55 -10.74 -0.62
C PRO A 124 12.57 -9.57 -0.48
N VAL A 125 12.60 -8.69 -1.47
CA VAL A 125 11.65 -7.61 -1.70
C VAL A 125 10.98 -7.84 -3.04
N ARG A 126 9.64 -7.81 -3.04
CA ARG A 126 8.85 -7.94 -4.26
C ARG A 126 8.42 -6.58 -4.76
N MET A 127 8.77 -6.28 -6.00
CA MET A 127 8.36 -5.06 -6.70
C MET A 127 6.85 -4.85 -6.66
N SER A 128 6.44 -3.59 -6.60
CA SER A 128 5.06 -3.20 -6.87
C SER A 128 4.75 -3.37 -8.36
N ARG A 129 3.45 -3.44 -8.70
CA ARG A 129 3.03 -3.47 -10.12
C ARG A 129 3.47 -2.20 -10.87
N GLN A 130 3.53 -1.08 -10.15
CA GLN A 130 3.98 0.21 -10.65
C GLN A 130 5.45 0.16 -11.04
N GLU A 131 6.31 -0.39 -10.18
CA GLU A 131 7.73 -0.56 -10.48
C GLU A 131 7.93 -1.48 -11.69
N VAL A 132 7.16 -2.57 -11.80
CA VAL A 132 7.21 -3.48 -12.97
C VAL A 132 6.78 -2.73 -14.24
N ALA A 133 5.70 -1.95 -14.18
CA ALA A 133 5.21 -1.18 -15.31
C ALA A 133 6.23 -0.11 -15.77
N VAL A 134 6.90 0.57 -14.83
CA VAL A 134 7.97 1.54 -15.14
C VAL A 134 9.14 0.83 -15.82
N ALA A 135 9.62 -0.29 -15.27
CA ALA A 135 10.69 -1.08 -15.87
C ALA A 135 10.36 -1.50 -17.30
N ARG A 136 9.18 -2.08 -17.53
CA ARG A 136 8.74 -2.49 -18.87
C ARG A 136 8.62 -1.32 -19.84
N SER A 137 8.16 -0.16 -19.37
CA SER A 137 8.06 1.04 -20.21
C SER A 137 9.42 1.50 -20.74
N HIS A 138 10.46 1.41 -19.91
CA HIS A 138 11.83 1.68 -20.35
C HIS A 138 12.37 0.59 -21.27
N ILE A 139 12.11 -0.69 -20.98
CA ILE A 139 12.51 -1.80 -21.85
C ILE A 139 11.92 -1.66 -23.26
N GLU A 140 10.65 -1.29 -23.39
CA GLU A 140 10.05 -1.06 -24.71
C GLU A 140 10.68 0.13 -25.44
N ALA A 141 11.08 1.19 -24.72
CA ALA A 141 11.86 2.26 -25.31
C ALA A 141 13.25 1.77 -25.78
N TRP A 142 13.93 0.91 -25.01
CA TRP A 142 15.22 0.32 -25.39
C TRP A 142 15.09 -0.58 -26.62
N LYS A 143 14.06 -1.43 -26.70
CA LYS A 143 13.76 -2.27 -27.88
C LYS A 143 13.53 -1.41 -29.12
N ALA A 144 12.80 -0.30 -28.98
CA ALA A 144 12.54 0.63 -30.08
C ALA A 144 13.81 1.37 -30.53
N ILE A 145 14.75 1.69 -29.62
CA ILE A 145 16.05 2.29 -29.97
C ILE A 145 16.95 1.25 -30.65
N ALA A 146 17.07 0.06 -30.08
CA ALA A 146 17.93 -1.01 -30.59
C ALA A 146 17.56 -1.47 -32.02
N THR A 147 16.29 -1.36 -32.39
CA THR A 147 15.79 -1.73 -33.73
C THR A 147 15.50 -0.52 -34.63
N GLY A 148 15.60 0.69 -34.07
CA GLY A 148 15.27 1.94 -34.74
C GLY A 148 16.41 2.49 -35.61
N PRO A 149 16.14 3.54 -36.40
CA PRO A 149 17.15 4.18 -37.25
C PRO A 149 18.02 5.19 -36.51
N ASP A 150 17.62 5.62 -35.31
CA ASP A 150 18.26 6.72 -34.60
C ASP A 150 19.44 6.21 -33.76
N SER A 151 20.61 6.81 -33.94
CA SER A 151 21.85 6.37 -33.27
C SER A 151 21.94 6.84 -31.82
N LEU A 152 21.39 8.02 -31.52
CA LEU A 152 21.37 8.65 -30.20
C LEU A 152 19.99 9.21 -29.88
N VAL A 153 19.41 8.73 -28.78
CA VAL A 153 18.03 9.04 -28.39
C VAL A 153 17.98 9.54 -26.96
N LEU A 154 17.33 10.69 -26.74
CA LEU A 154 16.97 11.15 -25.40
C LEU A 154 15.65 10.50 -24.97
N ILE A 155 15.68 9.68 -23.93
CA ILE A 155 14.48 9.17 -23.27
C ILE A 155 14.03 10.17 -22.20
N LEU A 156 12.74 10.51 -22.17
CA LEU A 156 12.10 11.39 -21.19
C LEU A 156 10.84 10.75 -20.61
N GLU A 157 10.62 10.95 -19.31
CA GLU A 157 9.31 10.71 -18.68
C GLU A 157 8.34 11.88 -18.95
N ASP A 158 7.03 11.60 -18.90
CA ASP A 158 5.98 12.58 -19.20
C ASP A 158 5.79 13.69 -18.14
N ASP A 159 6.45 13.55 -16.99
CA ASP A 159 6.52 14.52 -15.91
C ASP A 159 7.91 15.15 -15.76
N ALA A 160 8.77 15.04 -16.77
CA ALA A 160 10.01 15.78 -16.86
C ALA A 160 9.80 17.26 -17.26
N TRP A 161 10.72 18.14 -16.83
CA TRP A 161 10.81 19.53 -17.29
C TRP A 161 12.26 20.03 -17.31
N PHE A 162 12.53 21.04 -18.14
CA PHE A 162 13.85 21.63 -18.32
C PHE A 162 14.04 22.78 -17.32
N LYS A 163 15.04 22.66 -16.44
CA LYS A 163 15.35 23.66 -15.42
C LYS A 163 15.76 25.01 -16.04
N PRO A 164 15.65 26.14 -15.31
CA PRO A 164 16.27 27.38 -15.75
C PRO A 164 17.76 27.15 -16.05
N GLY A 165 18.22 27.62 -17.20
CA GLY A 165 19.60 27.40 -17.65
C GLY A 165 19.85 26.08 -18.39
N ALA A 166 18.87 25.16 -18.48
CA ALA A 166 19.04 23.84 -19.10
C ALA A 166 19.66 23.89 -20.50
N ARG A 167 19.25 24.85 -21.35
CA ARG A 167 19.85 25.05 -22.68
C ARG A 167 21.36 25.26 -22.60
N ALA A 168 21.82 26.14 -21.72
CA ALA A 168 23.23 26.47 -21.59
C ALA A 168 24.01 25.26 -21.06
N SER A 169 23.50 24.62 -20.01
CA SER A 169 24.12 23.44 -19.39
C SER A 169 24.19 22.25 -20.36
N ILE A 170 23.12 21.96 -21.10
CA ILE A 170 23.11 20.87 -22.08
C ILE A 170 24.11 21.16 -23.22
N ASN A 171 24.15 22.39 -23.75
CA ASN A 171 25.11 22.75 -24.80
C ASN A 171 26.56 22.67 -24.31
N GLU A 172 26.82 23.03 -23.06
CA GLU A 172 28.14 22.93 -22.46
C GLU A 172 28.58 21.48 -22.32
N ILE A 173 27.76 20.65 -21.67
CA ILE A 173 28.07 19.23 -21.49
C ILE A 173 28.19 18.50 -22.83
N TRP A 174 27.33 18.82 -23.81
CA TRP A 174 27.43 18.20 -25.13
C TRP A 174 28.77 18.48 -25.81
N ARG A 175 29.31 19.71 -25.67
CA ARG A 175 30.64 20.04 -26.18
C ARG A 175 31.73 19.21 -25.50
N GLU A 176 31.64 18.98 -24.19
CA GLU A 176 32.61 18.16 -23.46
C GLU A 176 32.52 16.67 -23.82
N VAL A 177 31.30 16.11 -23.94
CA VAL A 177 31.09 14.73 -24.41
C VAL A 177 31.64 14.54 -25.83
N ARG A 178 31.47 15.53 -26.71
CA ARG A 178 32.05 15.48 -28.06
C ARG A 178 33.58 15.51 -28.08
N LYS A 179 34.21 16.29 -27.18
CA LYS A 179 35.68 16.26 -27.03
C LYS A 179 36.15 14.88 -26.57
N ARG A 180 35.41 14.26 -25.64
CA ARG A 180 35.69 12.90 -25.16
C ARG A 180 35.48 11.83 -26.23
N SER A 181 34.48 11.98 -27.10
CA SER A 181 34.10 10.98 -28.10
C SER A 181 35.24 10.61 -29.07
N ALA A 182 36.27 11.45 -29.20
CA ALA A 182 37.52 11.10 -29.89
C ALA A 182 38.27 9.88 -29.28
N SER A 183 37.91 9.51 -28.04
CA SER A 183 38.44 8.37 -27.26
C SER A 183 37.38 7.30 -26.92
N GLY A 184 36.15 7.46 -27.42
CA GLY A 184 34.99 6.59 -27.13
C GLY A 184 33.75 7.38 -26.71
N GLN A 185 32.58 7.02 -27.25
CA GLN A 185 31.29 7.65 -26.95
C GLN A 185 30.61 6.90 -25.79
N PRO A 186 30.07 7.59 -24.75
CA PRO A 186 29.34 6.93 -23.68
C PRO A 186 28.08 6.26 -24.23
N ASP A 187 27.76 5.06 -23.75
CA ASP A 187 26.51 4.40 -24.14
C ASP A 187 25.29 5.06 -23.49
N ILE A 188 25.48 5.69 -22.33
CA ILE A 188 24.43 6.42 -21.61
C ILE A 188 24.94 7.74 -21.00
N LEU A 189 24.13 8.80 -21.14
CA LEU A 189 24.39 10.12 -20.56
C LEU A 189 23.17 10.66 -19.81
N PHE A 190 23.28 10.82 -18.50
CA PHE A 190 22.20 11.31 -17.64
C PHE A 190 22.09 12.83 -17.65
N PHE A 191 20.90 13.34 -18.00
CA PHE A 191 20.50 14.74 -17.85
C PHE A 191 19.60 14.99 -16.65
N SER A 192 19.05 13.93 -16.07
CA SER A 192 18.20 13.90 -14.89
C SER A 192 18.61 12.75 -13.98
N TYR A 193 18.71 13.03 -12.69
CA TYR A 193 18.83 12.04 -11.61
C TYR A 193 18.55 12.75 -10.27
N GLU A 194 18.34 11.95 -9.22
CA GLU A 194 18.46 12.37 -7.83
C GLU A 194 19.53 11.54 -7.12
N ASP A 195 20.33 12.19 -6.26
CA ASP A 195 21.32 11.50 -5.45
C ASP A 195 20.61 10.68 -4.35
N ALA A 196 21.05 9.43 -4.14
CA ALA A 196 20.53 8.50 -3.14
C ALA A 196 20.75 8.98 -1.68
N GLY A 197 20.02 10.01 -1.23
CA GLY A 197 20.17 10.57 0.11
C GLY A 197 21.59 11.07 0.41
N GLY A 198 22.34 11.49 -0.62
CA GLY A 198 23.73 11.93 -0.50
C GLY A 198 24.77 10.79 -0.43
N THR A 199 24.37 9.54 -0.64
CA THR A 199 25.27 8.36 -0.60
C THR A 199 25.81 7.95 -1.97
N ALA A 200 25.51 8.72 -3.01
CA ALA A 200 25.97 8.46 -4.37
C ALA A 200 27.51 8.41 -4.45
N SER A 201 28.03 7.38 -5.11
CA SER A 201 29.45 7.21 -5.39
C SER A 201 29.72 7.51 -6.85
N ARG A 202 30.69 8.37 -7.10
CA ARG A 202 31.04 8.87 -8.44
C ARG A 202 32.52 9.17 -8.56
N GLU A 203 33.04 9.04 -9.77
CA GLU A 203 34.40 9.46 -10.14
C GLU A 203 34.30 10.77 -10.93
N GLU A 204 35.07 11.78 -10.50
CA GLU A 204 35.05 13.08 -11.15
C GLU A 204 35.62 13.00 -12.57
N GLU A 205 34.90 13.62 -13.51
CA GLU A 205 35.36 13.81 -14.88
C GLU A 205 35.48 15.31 -15.18
N ARG A 206 36.26 15.64 -16.21
CA ARG A 206 36.45 17.04 -16.60
C ARG A 206 35.17 17.62 -17.20
N GLY A 207 34.99 18.94 -17.07
CA GLY A 207 33.99 19.67 -17.84
C GLY A 207 32.55 19.52 -17.34
N GLY A 208 32.34 19.35 -16.02
CA GLY A 208 31.00 19.26 -15.44
C GLY A 208 30.33 17.89 -15.63
N LEU A 209 31.13 16.86 -15.90
CA LEU A 209 30.73 15.46 -15.99
C LEU A 209 31.23 14.67 -14.79
N PHE A 210 30.60 13.53 -14.53
CA PHE A 210 31.15 12.50 -13.66
C PHE A 210 30.73 11.11 -14.15
N ARG A 211 31.49 10.09 -13.78
CA ARG A 211 31.10 8.68 -13.95
C ARG A 211 30.38 8.22 -12.68
N PRO A 212 29.10 7.82 -12.76
CA PRO A 212 28.43 7.23 -11.62
C PRO A 212 28.97 5.82 -11.38
N VAL A 213 29.33 5.52 -10.13
CA VAL A 213 29.61 4.16 -9.67
C VAL A 213 28.32 3.53 -9.16
N ARG A 214 27.55 4.28 -8.35
CA ARG A 214 26.23 3.90 -7.82
C ARG A 214 25.53 5.10 -7.17
N GLY A 215 24.25 4.94 -6.85
CA GLY A 215 23.43 5.87 -6.08
C GLY A 215 22.77 6.98 -6.89
N LEU A 216 22.53 6.75 -8.19
CA LEU A 216 21.63 7.61 -8.97
C LEU A 216 20.22 7.02 -8.97
N TRP A 217 19.26 7.79 -8.47
CA TRP A 217 17.83 7.52 -8.58
C TRP A 217 17.20 8.33 -9.71
N HIS A 218 16.01 7.90 -10.13
CA HIS A 218 15.18 8.53 -11.15
C HIS A 218 15.73 8.40 -12.58
N LEU A 219 14.87 7.97 -13.50
CA LEU A 219 15.19 7.79 -14.92
C LEU A 219 14.42 8.79 -15.82
N SER A 220 14.16 9.99 -15.31
CA SER A 220 13.30 10.98 -15.97
C SER A 220 13.89 11.63 -17.22
N GLY A 221 15.20 11.51 -17.43
CA GLY A 221 15.86 12.07 -18.61
C GLY A 221 17.30 11.61 -18.81
N TYR A 222 17.54 10.78 -19.83
CA TYR A 222 18.88 10.30 -20.19
C TYR A 222 18.99 10.04 -21.70
N VAL A 223 20.17 10.28 -22.25
CA VAL A 223 20.52 9.95 -23.64
C VAL A 223 21.08 8.54 -23.68
N LEU A 224 20.64 7.74 -24.64
CA LEU A 224 21.05 6.37 -24.84
C LEU A 224 21.48 6.17 -26.29
N THR A 225 22.64 5.54 -26.50
CA THR A 225 23.08 5.12 -27.84
C THR A 225 22.35 3.85 -28.26
N GLN A 226 22.28 3.58 -29.57
CA GLN A 226 21.77 2.31 -30.07
C GLN A 226 22.54 1.10 -29.50
N ALA A 227 23.87 1.21 -29.38
CA ALA A 227 24.72 0.17 -28.78
C ALA A 227 24.39 -0.02 -27.29
N GLY A 228 24.23 1.07 -26.54
CA GLY A 228 23.80 1.07 -25.14
C GLY A 228 22.46 0.40 -24.93
N ALA A 229 21.48 0.67 -25.81
CA ALA A 229 20.19 -0.01 -25.77
C ALA A 229 20.33 -1.52 -26.00
N MET A 230 21.17 -1.95 -26.95
CA MET A 230 21.45 -3.38 -27.16
C MET A 230 22.14 -4.03 -25.96
N ASN A 231 23.08 -3.33 -25.31
CA ASN A 231 23.78 -3.81 -24.12
C ASN A 231 22.81 -3.97 -22.95
N LEU A 232 21.94 -2.98 -22.69
CA LEU A 232 20.88 -3.08 -21.70
C LEU A 232 19.95 -4.28 -21.93
N LEU A 233 19.55 -4.52 -23.19
CA LEU A 233 18.70 -5.66 -23.54
C LEU A 233 19.41 -7.01 -23.37
N ARG A 234 20.72 -7.07 -23.56
CA ARG A 234 21.52 -8.29 -23.32
C ARG A 234 21.71 -8.59 -21.83
N SER A 235 21.71 -7.55 -20.98
CA SER A 235 21.80 -7.69 -19.53
C SER A 235 20.48 -8.08 -18.84
N MET A 236 19.37 -8.18 -19.59
CA MET A 236 18.07 -8.60 -19.06
C MET A 236 18.10 -10.02 -18.47
N PRO A 237 17.19 -10.35 -17.52
CA PRO A 237 16.04 -9.55 -17.06
C PRO A 237 16.43 -8.36 -16.19
N VAL A 238 15.58 -7.32 -16.18
CA VAL A 238 15.68 -6.24 -15.18
C VAL A 238 15.23 -6.81 -13.83
N LYS A 239 16.16 -6.86 -12.86
CA LYS A 239 15.92 -7.38 -11.51
C LYS A 239 15.65 -6.23 -10.54
N GLY A 240 14.43 -6.13 -10.01
CA GLY A 240 14.03 -5.03 -9.12
C GLY A 240 13.65 -3.73 -9.85
N PRO A 241 13.41 -2.63 -9.11
CA PRO A 241 13.15 -1.31 -9.69
C PRO A 241 14.20 -0.94 -10.75
N VAL A 242 13.78 -0.41 -11.89
CA VAL A 242 14.68 -0.20 -13.04
C VAL A 242 15.79 0.81 -12.77
N ASP A 243 15.53 1.83 -11.96
CA ASP A 243 16.54 2.78 -11.51
C ASP A 243 17.56 2.11 -10.58
N LEU A 244 17.10 1.26 -9.66
CA LEU A 244 17.98 0.42 -8.84
C LEU A 244 18.85 -0.48 -9.73
N TRP A 245 18.25 -1.25 -10.63
CA TRP A 245 18.97 -2.19 -11.52
C TRP A 245 19.97 -1.47 -12.43
N MET A 246 19.64 -0.27 -12.94
CA MET A 246 20.50 0.53 -13.79
C MET A 246 21.86 0.85 -13.15
N ASN A 247 21.92 0.98 -11.82
CA ASN A 247 23.17 1.25 -11.10
C ASN A 247 24.20 0.12 -11.26
N TYR A 248 23.75 -1.12 -11.47
CA TYR A 248 24.63 -2.26 -11.75
C TYR A 248 25.16 -2.29 -13.18
N GLN A 249 24.59 -1.48 -14.08
CA GLN A 249 24.97 -1.45 -15.49
C GLN A 249 25.96 -0.31 -15.82
N PHE A 250 26.24 0.61 -14.88
CA PHE A 250 27.02 1.82 -15.17
C PHE A 250 28.43 1.55 -15.70
N ALA A 251 29.13 0.56 -15.15
CA ALA A 251 30.47 0.20 -15.59
C ALA A 251 30.48 -0.32 -17.03
N GLU A 252 29.54 -1.20 -17.37
CA GLU A 252 29.41 -1.80 -18.71
C GLU A 252 28.91 -0.80 -19.77
N LEU A 253 28.12 0.21 -19.36
CA LEU A 253 27.57 1.23 -20.26
C LEU A 253 28.44 2.48 -20.40
N ASP A 254 29.66 2.49 -19.87
CA ASP A 254 30.53 3.68 -19.87
C ASP A 254 29.76 4.95 -19.42
N ALA A 255 28.96 4.80 -18.37
CA ALA A 255 27.94 5.78 -18.02
C ALA A 255 28.56 7.15 -17.65
N LEU A 256 27.90 8.22 -18.08
CA LEU A 256 28.22 9.59 -17.69
C LEU A 256 26.99 10.34 -17.19
N ALA A 257 27.21 11.30 -16.31
CA ALA A 257 26.16 12.18 -15.80
C ALA A 257 26.64 13.63 -15.70
N MET A 258 25.73 14.59 -15.87
CA MET A 258 26.00 16.01 -15.61
C MET A 258 26.12 16.26 -14.10
N THR A 259 27.10 17.02 -13.62
CA THR A 259 27.18 17.35 -12.18
C THR A 259 25.98 18.14 -11.65
N SER A 260 25.27 18.85 -12.53
CA SER A 260 24.02 19.51 -12.24
C SER A 260 22.94 19.06 -13.22
N PRO A 261 21.88 18.35 -12.78
CA PRO A 261 20.84 17.87 -13.67
C PRO A 261 20.12 19.03 -14.36
N ALA A 262 20.13 19.07 -15.69
CA ALA A 262 19.40 20.06 -16.48
C ALA A 262 17.90 19.76 -16.59
N ILE A 263 17.53 18.49 -16.36
CA ILE A 263 16.15 18.00 -16.40
C ILE A 263 15.77 17.53 -14.99
N ALA A 264 14.55 17.80 -14.58
CA ALA A 264 13.99 17.33 -13.31
C ALA A 264 12.56 16.85 -13.46
N GLN A 265 12.09 16.08 -12.48
CA GLN A 265 10.67 15.80 -12.31
C GLN A 265 9.91 17.04 -11.84
N ARG A 266 8.63 17.08 -12.17
CA ARG A 266 7.74 18.17 -11.82
C ARG A 266 7.25 18.08 -10.38
N LEU A 267 7.25 19.22 -9.68
CA LEU A 267 6.80 19.34 -8.29
C LEU A 267 5.27 19.53 -8.14
N ASP A 268 4.53 19.65 -9.24
CA ASP A 268 3.08 19.92 -9.24
C ASP A 268 2.20 18.72 -9.62
N GLY A 269 2.81 17.53 -9.73
CA GLY A 269 2.14 16.25 -9.90
C GLY A 269 2.36 15.37 -8.67
N LYS A 270 1.34 14.56 -8.30
CA LYS A 270 1.56 13.45 -7.38
C LYS A 270 2.17 12.29 -8.18
N SER A 271 3.22 11.67 -7.66
CA SER A 271 3.67 10.38 -8.17
C SER A 271 2.59 9.34 -7.86
N ASP A 272 2.23 8.54 -8.86
CA ASP A 272 1.31 7.41 -8.71
C ASP A 272 2.10 6.12 -8.39
N ASN A 273 3.43 6.22 -8.21
CA ASN A 273 4.31 5.08 -7.97
C ASN A 273 4.27 4.66 -6.50
N ALA A 274 4.14 3.35 -6.27
CA ALA A 274 4.34 2.73 -4.96
C ALA A 274 5.72 2.08 -4.96
N TYR A 275 6.55 2.44 -3.98
CA TYR A 275 7.92 1.91 -3.85
C TYR A 275 7.93 0.71 -2.91
N SER A 276 8.33 -0.46 -3.41
CA SER A 276 8.28 -1.72 -2.66
C SER A 276 9.20 -1.76 -1.45
N VAL A 277 10.25 -0.93 -1.43
CA VAL A 277 11.19 -0.81 -0.30
C VAL A 277 10.63 -0.01 0.88
N MET A 278 9.59 0.81 0.68
CA MET A 278 9.10 1.74 1.71
C MET A 278 8.66 1.07 3.03
N PRO A 279 7.98 -0.08 3.02
CA PRO A 279 7.67 -0.81 4.25
C PRO A 279 8.92 -1.22 5.03
N TYR A 280 10.00 -1.61 4.34
CA TYR A 280 11.27 -1.99 4.95
C TYR A 280 11.99 -0.77 5.53
N LEU A 281 12.03 0.35 4.81
CA LEU A 281 12.58 1.62 5.32
C LEU A 281 11.80 2.11 6.55
N ALA A 282 10.47 1.98 6.55
CA ALA A 282 9.63 2.36 7.69
C ALA A 282 9.87 1.45 8.90
N ARG A 283 9.99 0.13 8.68
CA ARG A 283 10.31 -0.87 9.72
C ARG A 283 11.70 -0.72 10.30
N ALA A 284 12.67 -0.32 9.47
CA ALA A 284 14.03 0.02 9.89
C ALA A 284 14.11 1.40 10.59
N GLY A 285 13.02 2.18 10.58
CA GLY A 285 13.00 3.53 11.15
C GLY A 285 13.85 4.53 10.36
N VAL A 286 14.05 4.30 9.06
CA VAL A 286 14.69 5.24 8.13
C VAL A 286 13.71 6.36 7.76
N VAL A 287 12.46 6.00 7.49
CA VAL A 287 11.37 6.94 7.20
C VAL A 287 10.28 6.86 8.27
N ASP A 288 9.73 8.01 8.65
CA ASP A 288 8.54 8.04 9.51
C ASP A 288 7.33 7.63 8.66
N GLY A 289 6.77 6.44 8.88
CA GLY A 289 5.51 5.98 8.27
C GLY A 289 4.26 6.73 8.79
N GLY A 290 4.40 8.04 9.03
CA GLY A 290 3.50 8.84 9.85
C GLY A 290 2.39 9.58 9.10
N HIS A 291 2.09 9.24 7.86
CA HIS A 291 1.04 9.94 7.11
C HIS A 291 0.04 8.96 6.52
N ALA A 292 -1.08 8.76 7.23
CA ALA A 292 -2.29 8.23 6.62
C ALA A 292 -2.61 9.10 5.39
N ILE A 293 -2.64 8.48 4.22
CA ILE A 293 -2.97 9.18 2.97
C ILE A 293 -4.38 9.75 3.13
N LYS A 294 -4.55 11.07 3.00
CA LYS A 294 -5.91 11.65 3.05
C LYS A 294 -6.72 11.09 1.88
N HIS A 295 -7.85 10.46 2.20
CA HIS A 295 -8.74 9.88 1.20
C HIS A 295 -9.25 10.97 0.23
N ALA A 296 -9.18 10.72 -1.08
CA ALA A 296 -9.50 11.69 -2.12
C ALA A 296 -10.99 11.72 -2.53
N GLY A 297 -11.82 10.82 -2.00
CA GLY A 297 -13.23 10.70 -2.37
C GLY A 297 -14.12 10.52 -1.15
N VAL A 298 -14.85 11.54 -0.75
CA VAL A 298 -16.08 11.36 0.03
C VAL A 298 -17.19 11.82 -0.89
N LEU A 299 -18.12 10.93 -1.25
CA LEU A 299 -19.38 11.38 -1.84
C LEU A 299 -20.00 12.33 -0.82
N GLY A 300 -20.32 13.57 -1.22
CA GLY A 300 -20.91 14.55 -0.31
C GLY A 300 -22.28 14.07 0.21
N SER A 301 -23.36 14.57 -0.39
CA SER A 301 -24.71 14.07 -0.13
C SER A 301 -25.12 12.90 -1.03
N GLU A 302 -24.31 12.57 -2.05
CA GLU A 302 -24.65 11.53 -3.03
C GLU A 302 -24.66 10.12 -2.40
N ARG A 303 -25.55 9.26 -2.90
CA ARG A 303 -25.70 7.86 -2.47
C ARG A 303 -25.72 6.91 -3.66
N VAL A 304 -25.20 5.71 -3.49
CA VAL A 304 -25.12 4.71 -4.56
C VAL A 304 -26.04 3.53 -4.25
N LEU A 305 -26.87 3.17 -5.23
CA LEU A 305 -27.55 1.88 -5.27
C LEU A 305 -27.01 1.08 -6.45
N ALA A 306 -26.53 -0.12 -6.18
CA ALA A 306 -25.94 -0.99 -7.18
C ALA A 306 -26.65 -2.34 -7.25
N TRP A 307 -26.72 -2.92 -8.45
CA TRP A 307 -27.14 -4.31 -8.65
C TRP A 307 -26.06 -5.05 -9.43
N THR A 308 -25.79 -6.27 -8.99
CA THR A 308 -24.75 -7.16 -9.54
C THR A 308 -25.38 -8.39 -10.20
N ARG A 309 -24.55 -9.16 -10.91
CA ARG A 309 -24.92 -10.51 -11.35
C ARG A 309 -24.86 -11.55 -10.23
N ARG A 310 -24.46 -11.15 -9.02
CA ARG A 310 -24.27 -12.02 -7.85
C ARG A 310 -23.28 -13.16 -8.13
N ALA A 311 -22.19 -12.84 -8.82
CA ALA A 311 -21.08 -13.77 -9.03
C ALA A 311 -20.50 -14.25 -7.69
N ASP A 312 -19.67 -15.30 -7.76
CA ASP A 312 -19.05 -15.92 -6.58
C ASP A 312 -18.14 -14.96 -5.80
N HIS A 313 -17.71 -13.86 -6.41
CA HIS A 313 -16.85 -12.84 -5.80
C HIS A 313 -17.48 -11.45 -5.86
N GLU A 314 -17.17 -10.63 -4.86
CA GLU A 314 -17.79 -9.32 -4.66
C GLU A 314 -16.97 -8.16 -5.23
N SER A 315 -16.65 -8.24 -6.52
CA SER A 315 -15.78 -7.29 -7.22
C SER A 315 -16.27 -5.84 -7.09
N LEU A 316 -17.54 -5.58 -7.43
CA LEU A 316 -18.10 -4.23 -7.40
C LEU A 316 -18.16 -3.66 -5.97
N ALA A 317 -18.55 -4.47 -4.99
CA ALA A 317 -18.61 -4.04 -3.60
C ALA A 317 -17.21 -3.69 -3.05
N MET A 318 -16.22 -4.53 -3.33
CA MET A 318 -14.83 -4.25 -2.97
C MET A 318 -14.32 -2.98 -3.66
N ALA A 319 -14.61 -2.80 -4.95
CA ALA A 319 -14.21 -1.62 -5.70
C ALA A 319 -14.81 -0.32 -5.12
N LEU A 320 -16.10 -0.33 -4.78
CA LEU A 320 -16.75 0.80 -4.12
C LEU A 320 -16.14 1.09 -2.75
N SER A 321 -15.79 0.04 -1.99
CA SER A 321 -15.09 0.19 -0.70
C SER A 321 -13.70 0.79 -0.88
N MET A 322 -12.93 0.35 -1.89
CA MET A 322 -11.62 0.92 -2.25
C MET A 322 -11.71 2.38 -2.71
N LEU A 323 -12.86 2.83 -3.23
CA LEU A 323 -13.14 4.25 -3.51
C LEU A 323 -13.57 5.03 -2.26
N GLY A 324 -13.44 4.45 -1.06
CA GLY A 324 -13.76 5.06 0.23
C GLY A 324 -15.25 5.25 0.46
N LEU A 325 -16.07 4.32 -0.02
CA LEU A 325 -17.49 4.27 0.30
C LEU A 325 -17.74 3.25 1.40
N ARG A 326 -18.66 3.56 2.33
CA ARG A 326 -19.23 2.55 3.23
C ARG A 326 -20.21 1.71 2.42
N VAL A 327 -19.88 0.43 2.24
CA VAL A 327 -20.66 -0.49 1.40
C VAL A 327 -21.41 -1.49 2.27
N ARG A 328 -22.73 -1.60 2.05
CA ARG A 328 -23.53 -2.74 2.52
C ARG A 328 -23.95 -3.60 1.34
N VAL A 329 -23.69 -4.89 1.43
CA VAL A 329 -24.18 -5.89 0.46
C VAL A 329 -25.36 -6.64 1.08
N PHE A 330 -26.39 -6.90 0.27
CA PHE A 330 -27.56 -7.68 0.66
C PHE A 330 -27.58 -9.07 0.02
N ASP A 331 -28.03 -10.07 0.78
CA ASP A 331 -28.27 -11.42 0.30
C ASP A 331 -29.72 -11.60 -0.24
N SER A 332 -29.97 -12.68 -1.00
CA SER A 332 -31.29 -12.94 -1.63
C SER A 332 -32.44 -13.17 -0.66
N ASP A 333 -32.11 -13.61 0.54
CA ASP A 333 -33.03 -14.03 1.60
C ASP A 333 -33.38 -12.91 2.59
N GLU A 334 -32.80 -11.71 2.42
CA GLU A 334 -33.13 -10.55 3.25
C GLU A 334 -34.51 -9.95 2.92
N GLU A 335 -35.20 -9.45 3.95
CA GLU A 335 -36.51 -8.82 3.79
C GLU A 335 -36.47 -7.57 2.88
N PRO A 336 -37.45 -7.40 1.98
CA PRO A 336 -37.54 -6.21 1.14
C PRO A 336 -37.66 -4.90 1.94
N LEU A 337 -36.81 -3.93 1.61
CA LEU A 337 -36.77 -2.62 2.22
C LEU A 337 -37.98 -1.77 1.81
N SER A 338 -38.66 -1.23 2.81
CA SER A 338 -39.58 -0.10 2.67
C SER A 338 -38.83 1.22 2.43
N PRO A 339 -39.50 2.29 1.97
CA PRO A 339 -38.86 3.60 1.81
C PRO A 339 -38.15 4.09 3.08
N VAL A 340 -38.76 3.87 4.25
CA VAL A 340 -38.20 4.27 5.55
C VAL A 340 -36.95 3.45 5.88
N ALA A 341 -36.98 2.14 5.63
CA ALA A 341 -35.84 1.26 5.87
C ALA A 341 -34.66 1.61 4.96
N LEU A 342 -34.92 1.87 3.68
CA LEU A 342 -33.93 2.33 2.71
C LEU A 342 -33.22 3.62 3.18
N LEU A 343 -33.98 4.64 3.59
CA LEU A 343 -33.41 5.87 4.12
C LEU A 343 -32.60 5.64 5.41
N GLY A 344 -32.99 4.64 6.21
CA GLY A 344 -32.23 4.19 7.38
C GLY A 344 -30.84 3.68 7.02
N GLU A 345 -30.74 2.86 5.98
CA GLU A 345 -29.47 2.31 5.51
C GLU A 345 -28.60 3.38 4.85
N LEU A 346 -29.17 4.27 4.04
CA LEU A 346 -28.45 5.36 3.38
C LEU A 346 -27.93 6.46 4.35
N ARG A 347 -28.33 6.43 5.62
CA ARG A 347 -27.71 7.25 6.67
C ARG A 347 -26.38 6.66 7.15
N LEU A 348 -26.21 5.34 7.06
CA LEU A 348 -25.04 4.62 7.56
C LEU A 348 -24.06 4.26 6.45
N PHE A 349 -24.58 3.95 5.27
CA PHE A 349 -23.81 3.48 4.12
C PHE A 349 -23.91 4.46 2.96
N ASP A 350 -22.78 4.62 2.26
CA ASP A 350 -22.70 5.46 1.07
C ASP A 350 -23.12 4.68 -0.18
N ALA A 351 -22.99 3.35 -0.15
CA ALA A 351 -23.40 2.44 -1.21
C ALA A 351 -24.15 1.21 -0.67
N LEU A 352 -25.29 0.88 -1.29
CA LEU A 352 -26.02 -0.36 -1.08
C LEU A 352 -25.94 -1.22 -2.34
N VAL A 353 -25.52 -2.47 -2.19
CA VAL A 353 -25.32 -3.42 -3.29
C VAL A 353 -26.33 -4.56 -3.16
N ASP A 354 -27.04 -4.81 -4.26
CA ASP A 354 -28.15 -5.76 -4.37
C ASP A 354 -29.31 -5.54 -3.37
N PRO A 355 -29.69 -4.31 -2.98
CA PRO A 355 -30.73 -4.10 -1.98
C PRO A 355 -32.08 -4.67 -2.47
N PRO A 356 -32.77 -5.51 -1.68
CA PRO A 356 -34.11 -5.96 -2.01
C PRO A 356 -35.06 -4.79 -1.76
N LEU A 357 -35.53 -4.12 -2.81
CA LEU A 357 -36.40 -2.95 -2.67
C LEU A 357 -37.85 -3.31 -2.96
N LEU A 358 -38.76 -2.86 -2.09
CA LEU A 358 -40.18 -2.77 -2.48
C LEU A 358 -40.33 -1.77 -3.64
N PRO A 359 -41.33 -1.91 -4.52
CA PRO A 359 -41.54 -0.98 -5.63
C PRO A 359 -41.62 0.49 -5.19
N ALA A 360 -42.25 0.77 -4.04
CA ALA A 360 -42.31 2.11 -3.45
C ALA A 360 -40.94 2.64 -3.01
N ALA A 361 -40.04 1.78 -2.52
CA ALA A 361 -38.69 2.15 -2.13
C ALA A 361 -37.82 2.45 -3.36
N LEU A 362 -37.95 1.66 -4.44
CA LEU A 362 -37.30 1.95 -5.71
C LEU A 362 -37.79 3.29 -6.30
N ALA A 363 -39.10 3.55 -6.29
CA ALA A 363 -39.65 4.83 -6.74
C ALA A 363 -39.11 6.01 -5.92
N THR A 364 -38.96 5.84 -4.61
CA THR A 364 -38.36 6.84 -3.70
C THR A 364 -36.91 7.12 -4.07
N ALA A 365 -36.12 6.08 -4.33
CA ALA A 365 -34.72 6.22 -4.77
C ALA A 365 -34.62 6.93 -6.13
N VAL A 366 -35.49 6.56 -7.09
CA VAL A 366 -35.55 7.17 -8.43
C VAL A 366 -35.85 8.67 -8.34
N ALA A 367 -36.77 9.06 -7.47
CA ALA A 367 -37.12 10.46 -7.23
C ALA A 367 -36.00 11.28 -6.55
N ALA A 368 -35.10 10.64 -5.79
CA ALA A 368 -34.01 11.31 -5.07
C ALA A 368 -32.83 11.66 -6.01
N ASN A 369 -32.66 12.95 -6.32
CA ASN A 369 -31.66 13.43 -7.28
C ASN A 369 -30.21 13.14 -6.90
N GLU A 370 -29.93 13.01 -5.61
CA GLU A 370 -28.65 12.64 -5.03
C GLU A 370 -28.34 11.13 -5.12
N THR A 371 -29.31 10.31 -5.54
CA THR A 371 -29.10 8.87 -5.72
C THR A 371 -28.58 8.55 -7.12
N LYS A 372 -27.45 7.85 -7.15
CA LYS A 372 -26.79 7.29 -8.33
C LYS A 372 -27.01 5.79 -8.39
N PHE A 373 -27.18 5.28 -9.59
CA PHE A 373 -27.48 3.88 -9.85
C PHE A 373 -26.37 3.22 -10.67
N ILE A 374 -25.93 2.04 -10.24
CA ILE A 374 -24.88 1.27 -10.92
C ILE A 374 -25.42 -0.13 -11.23
N LEU A 375 -25.25 -0.59 -12.46
CA LEU A 375 -25.68 -1.91 -12.90
C LEU A 375 -24.48 -2.68 -13.44
N GLU A 376 -24.19 -3.85 -12.87
CA GLU A 376 -23.16 -4.77 -13.38
C GLU A 376 -23.72 -5.61 -14.56
N GLY A 377 -24.33 -4.94 -15.53
CA GLY A 377 -25.09 -5.57 -16.60
C GLY A 377 -26.23 -4.72 -17.11
N SER A 378 -26.61 -4.92 -18.37
CA SER A 378 -27.70 -4.20 -19.03
C SER A 378 -29.09 -4.80 -18.79
N ASP A 379 -29.13 -6.01 -18.24
CA ASP A 379 -30.26 -6.95 -18.17
C ASP A 379 -30.70 -7.24 -16.73
N LEU A 380 -30.16 -6.53 -15.75
CA LEU A 380 -30.52 -6.69 -14.34
C LEU A 380 -31.93 -6.16 -14.05
N GLY A 381 -32.59 -6.74 -13.03
CA GLY A 381 -34.01 -6.49 -12.72
C GLY A 381 -34.49 -5.03 -12.79
N PRO A 382 -33.82 -4.04 -12.17
CA PRO A 382 -34.26 -2.65 -12.23
C PRO A 382 -33.83 -1.90 -13.50
N ALA A 383 -33.10 -2.53 -14.43
CA ALA A 383 -32.50 -1.86 -15.58
C ALA A 383 -33.52 -1.13 -16.46
N THR A 384 -34.67 -1.75 -16.74
CA THR A 384 -35.72 -1.13 -17.57
C THR A 384 -36.28 0.13 -16.92
N THR A 385 -36.62 0.07 -15.63
CA THR A 385 -37.12 1.21 -14.86
C THR A 385 -36.08 2.33 -14.80
N LEU A 386 -34.82 2.00 -14.50
CA LEU A 386 -33.76 3.00 -14.38
C LEU A 386 -33.46 3.68 -15.72
N ARG A 387 -33.45 2.94 -16.83
CA ARG A 387 -33.21 3.52 -18.17
C ARG A 387 -34.34 4.43 -18.66
N THR A 388 -35.57 4.18 -18.22
CA THR A 388 -36.75 4.92 -18.67
C THR A 388 -37.08 6.11 -17.77
N GLN A 389 -36.81 6.02 -16.46
CA GLN A 389 -37.24 7.00 -15.47
C GLN A 389 -36.11 7.84 -14.86
N VAL A 390 -34.84 7.45 -15.05
CA VAL A 390 -33.69 8.15 -14.46
C VAL A 390 -32.83 8.77 -15.55
N ALA A 391 -32.35 9.99 -15.30
CA ALA A 391 -31.44 10.68 -16.21
C ALA A 391 -30.15 9.84 -16.44
N PRO A 392 -29.61 9.77 -17.68
CA PRO A 392 -28.40 9.00 -17.97
C PRO A 392 -27.19 9.38 -17.11
N SER A 393 -27.10 10.63 -16.66
CA SER A 393 -26.03 11.11 -15.76
C SER A 393 -26.07 10.50 -14.35
N ARG A 394 -27.17 9.83 -13.98
CA ARG A 394 -27.38 9.16 -12.69
C ARG A 394 -27.39 7.63 -12.82
N VAL A 395 -27.14 7.07 -13.99
CA VAL A 395 -27.09 5.61 -14.22
C VAL A 395 -25.77 5.24 -14.91
N ALA A 396 -25.01 4.33 -14.33
CA ALA A 396 -23.84 3.72 -14.96
C ALA A 396 -24.04 2.22 -15.14
N VAL A 397 -23.56 1.70 -16.27
CA VAL A 397 -23.49 0.26 -16.53
C VAL A 397 -22.03 -0.15 -16.55
N VAL A 398 -21.64 -1.04 -15.64
CA VAL A 398 -20.30 -1.62 -15.54
C VAL A 398 -20.33 -2.99 -16.20
N ASP A 399 -19.41 -3.24 -17.13
CA ASP A 399 -19.36 -4.51 -17.86
C ASP A 399 -18.88 -5.66 -16.95
N ALA A 400 -19.78 -6.59 -16.66
CA ALA A 400 -19.49 -7.78 -15.85
C ALA A 400 -18.51 -8.77 -16.51
N ALA A 401 -18.35 -8.73 -17.83
CA ALA A 401 -17.48 -9.64 -18.58
C ALA A 401 -16.08 -9.07 -18.83
N ARG A 402 -15.91 -7.74 -18.79
CA ARG A 402 -14.63 -7.07 -19.07
C ARG A 402 -14.15 -6.27 -17.87
N VAL A 403 -12.95 -6.58 -17.40
CA VAL A 403 -12.29 -5.85 -16.29
C VAL A 403 -11.73 -4.50 -16.78
N GLU A 404 -11.25 -4.46 -18.02
CA GLU A 404 -10.77 -3.25 -18.68
C GLU A 404 -11.85 -2.16 -18.69
N GLY A 405 -11.48 -0.94 -18.29
CA GLY A 405 -12.39 0.21 -18.30
C GLY A 405 -13.41 0.26 -17.16
N ARG A 406 -13.52 -0.75 -16.28
CA ARG A 406 -14.43 -0.69 -15.10
C ARG A 406 -14.10 0.48 -14.19
N TRP A 407 -12.81 0.66 -13.88
CA TRP A 407 -12.35 1.82 -13.11
C TRP A 407 -12.69 3.14 -13.78
N ALA A 408 -12.47 3.28 -15.09
CA ALA A 408 -12.78 4.49 -15.83
C ALA A 408 -14.28 4.83 -15.78
N THR A 409 -15.12 3.80 -15.92
CA THR A 409 -16.59 3.91 -15.83
C THR A 409 -17.01 4.34 -14.42
N LEU A 410 -16.57 3.61 -13.39
CA LEU A 410 -16.97 3.83 -12.01
C LEU A 410 -16.48 5.19 -11.50
N CYS A 411 -15.19 5.50 -11.67
CA CYS A 411 -14.58 6.74 -11.21
C CYS A 411 -15.06 7.95 -12.02
N GLY A 412 -15.24 7.82 -13.34
CA GLY A 412 -15.78 8.88 -14.17
C GLY A 412 -17.21 9.25 -13.78
N PHE A 413 -18.04 8.25 -13.49
CA PHE A 413 -19.42 8.42 -13.05
C PHE A 413 -19.54 9.00 -11.63
N LEU A 414 -18.75 8.49 -10.70
CA LEU A 414 -18.72 8.97 -9.31
C LEU A 414 -17.93 10.28 -9.15
N LYS A 415 -17.17 10.70 -10.17
CA LYS A 415 -16.25 11.85 -10.16
C LYS A 415 -15.18 11.72 -9.07
N ILE A 416 -14.72 10.50 -8.82
CA ILE A 416 -13.65 10.17 -7.87
C ILE A 416 -12.36 9.90 -8.64
N ALA A 417 -11.20 10.18 -8.05
CA ALA A 417 -9.92 9.83 -8.65
C ALA A 417 -9.80 8.31 -8.84
N THR A 418 -9.30 7.88 -9.99
CA THR A 418 -9.09 6.46 -10.24
C THR A 418 -7.92 5.93 -9.41
N PRO A 419 -8.10 4.85 -8.62
CA PRO A 419 -7.02 4.24 -7.84
C PRO A 419 -5.89 3.75 -8.75
N VAL A 420 -4.70 3.58 -8.19
CA VAL A 420 -3.55 3.04 -8.92
C VAL A 420 -3.61 1.51 -8.97
N GLU A 421 -4.34 0.92 -8.04
CA GLU A 421 -4.63 -0.50 -7.92
C GLU A 421 -5.49 -1.01 -9.09
N ALA A 422 -5.34 -2.30 -9.42
CA ALA A 422 -6.22 -2.99 -10.35
C ALA A 422 -7.66 -3.04 -9.81
N PHE A 423 -8.63 -3.24 -10.70
CA PHE A 423 -10.00 -3.46 -10.27
C PHE A 423 -10.07 -4.79 -9.51
N PRO A 424 -10.59 -4.83 -8.28
CA PRO A 424 -10.53 -6.02 -7.45
C PRO A 424 -11.41 -7.14 -8.02
N LEU A 425 -10.95 -8.38 -7.91
CA LEU A 425 -11.79 -9.57 -7.97
C LEU A 425 -12.78 -9.56 -6.80
N GLY A 426 -12.33 -9.09 -5.63
CA GLY A 426 -13.15 -8.98 -4.42
C GLY A 426 -13.17 -10.26 -3.59
N ALA A 427 -13.70 -10.19 -2.36
CA ALA A 427 -13.78 -11.36 -1.49
C ALA A 427 -14.82 -12.37 -2.01
N PRO A 428 -14.65 -13.68 -1.76
CA PRO A 428 -15.70 -14.65 -2.01
C PRO A 428 -16.99 -14.25 -1.30
N ARG A 429 -18.14 -14.38 -1.97
CA ARG A 429 -19.45 -14.03 -1.42
C ARG A 429 -19.78 -14.81 -0.14
N SER A 430 -19.27 -16.03 -0.02
CA SER A 430 -19.36 -16.88 1.17
C SER A 430 -18.71 -16.27 2.42
N PHE A 431 -17.77 -15.32 2.28
CA PHE A 431 -17.17 -14.61 3.41
C PHE A 431 -18.09 -13.54 3.98
N ARG A 432 -19.11 -13.12 3.24
CA ARG A 432 -20.10 -12.12 3.66
C ARG A 432 -19.48 -10.81 4.19
N LEU A 433 -18.34 -10.40 3.62
CA LEU A 433 -17.50 -9.30 4.13
C LEU A 433 -18.27 -8.02 4.45
N PHE A 434 -19.09 -7.55 3.52
CA PHE A 434 -19.84 -6.30 3.63
C PHE A 434 -21.29 -6.48 4.12
N ARG A 435 -21.63 -7.62 4.74
CA ARG A 435 -22.94 -7.80 5.38
C ARG A 435 -22.95 -7.06 6.70
N ARG A 436 -24.11 -6.53 7.05
CA ARG A 436 -24.34 -5.96 8.37
C ARG A 436 -25.00 -7.01 9.25
N ASN A 437 -24.19 -7.66 10.08
CA ASN A 437 -24.70 -8.62 11.06
C ASN A 437 -24.92 -7.86 12.37
N GLN A 438 -26.17 -7.56 12.71
CA GLN A 438 -26.47 -6.98 14.01
C GLN A 438 -26.49 -8.07 15.06
N THR A 439 -25.81 -7.85 16.19
CA THR A 439 -25.97 -8.72 17.36
C THR A 439 -27.41 -8.58 17.89
N THR A 440 -28.15 -9.69 18.00
CA THR A 440 -29.61 -9.70 18.27
C THR A 440 -29.98 -9.33 19.71
N HIS A 441 -29.02 -9.13 20.61
CA HIS A 441 -29.25 -8.85 22.02
C HIS A 441 -29.08 -7.37 22.36
N ARG A 442 -30.10 -6.56 22.01
CA ARG A 442 -30.29 -5.25 22.67
C ARG A 442 -30.84 -5.49 24.07
N MET A 443 -29.96 -5.74 25.04
CA MET A 443 -30.34 -5.64 26.46
C MET A 443 -30.74 -4.20 26.81
N ALA A 444 -31.65 -4.11 27.79
CA ALA A 444 -32.34 -2.90 28.21
C ALA A 444 -31.41 -1.70 28.44
N GLU A 445 -31.96 -0.52 28.22
CA GLU A 445 -31.29 0.78 28.36
C GLU A 445 -30.72 0.99 29.77
N GLU A 446 -29.44 0.69 29.98
CA GLU A 446 -28.67 1.33 31.05
C GLU A 446 -27.89 2.53 30.50
N ARG A 447 -28.16 3.69 31.12
CA ARG A 447 -27.62 5.02 30.83
C ARG A 447 -26.37 5.30 31.66
N VAL A 448 -25.29 4.54 31.48
CA VAL A 448 -23.99 4.97 32.02
C VAL A 448 -23.24 5.73 30.92
N PRO A 449 -22.97 7.04 31.08
CA PRO A 449 -22.17 7.78 30.12
C PRO A 449 -20.72 7.30 30.22
N ARG A 450 -20.32 6.34 29.38
CA ARG A 450 -18.91 6.01 29.18
C ARG A 450 -18.28 7.09 28.30
N LYS A 451 -17.10 7.60 28.71
CA LYS A 451 -16.33 8.58 27.93
C LYS A 451 -16.01 7.97 26.56
N ALA A 452 -16.56 8.54 25.49
CA ALA A 452 -16.38 8.01 24.14
C ALA A 452 -14.88 8.04 23.78
N VAL A 453 -14.32 6.88 23.42
CA VAL A 453 -12.97 6.82 22.87
C VAL A 453 -13.02 7.41 21.46
N PRO A 454 -12.10 8.31 21.08
CA PRO A 454 -12.04 8.82 19.72
C PRO A 454 -11.86 7.68 18.72
N ILE A 455 -12.83 7.54 17.82
CA ILE A 455 -12.81 6.56 16.72
C ILE A 455 -12.20 7.24 15.49
N ASP A 456 -11.60 6.44 14.61
CA ASP A 456 -11.08 6.92 13.33
C ASP A 456 -12.21 7.51 12.44
N ASN A 457 -11.88 8.55 11.67
CA ASN A 457 -12.79 9.14 10.69
C ASN A 457 -12.65 8.50 9.29
N SER A 458 -12.04 7.31 9.21
CA SER A 458 -11.87 6.58 7.96
C SER A 458 -13.23 6.19 7.37
N PRO A 459 -13.31 6.02 6.04
CA PRO A 459 -14.55 5.61 5.38
C PRO A 459 -15.00 4.19 5.73
N TRP A 460 -14.25 3.39 6.49
CA TRP A 460 -14.63 2.02 6.83
C TRP A 460 -15.01 1.85 8.29
N VAL A 461 -15.26 2.96 8.98
CA VAL A 461 -15.76 2.97 10.34
C VAL A 461 -17.10 3.70 10.37
N LEU A 462 -18.15 3.06 10.91
CA LEU A 462 -19.42 3.73 11.09
C LEU A 462 -19.31 4.87 12.13
N PRO A 463 -19.99 6.01 11.93
CA PRO A 463 -20.00 7.10 12.88
C PRO A 463 -20.47 6.64 14.28
N PRO A 464 -19.95 7.22 15.38
CA PRO A 464 -20.33 6.86 16.74
C PRO A 464 -21.85 6.96 17.03
N SER A 465 -22.59 7.81 16.30
CA SER A 465 -24.04 7.97 16.41
C SER A 465 -24.86 6.80 15.82
N ALA A 466 -24.23 5.85 15.13
CA ALA A 466 -24.85 4.71 14.47
C ALA A 466 -25.48 3.65 15.41
N ARG A 467 -25.54 3.93 16.72
CA ARG A 467 -26.00 3.02 17.79
C ARG A 467 -25.13 1.79 17.99
N TRP A 468 -23.86 1.82 17.57
CA TRP A 468 -22.91 0.77 17.97
C TRP A 468 -22.76 0.81 19.49
N ARG A 469 -23.05 -0.32 20.14
CA ARG A 469 -22.73 -0.54 21.54
C ARG A 469 -21.91 -1.83 21.62
N PRO A 470 -20.79 -1.81 22.36
CA PRO A 470 -20.14 -3.04 22.79
C PRO A 470 -21.19 -3.95 23.41
N THR A 471 -21.28 -5.18 22.91
CA THR A 471 -22.32 -6.12 23.34
C THR A 471 -21.67 -7.19 24.19
N GLU A 472 -22.35 -7.61 25.25
CA GLU A 472 -21.94 -8.79 25.98
C GLU A 472 -22.09 -10.02 25.06
N PRO A 473 -21.03 -10.80 24.88
CA PRO A 473 -21.00 -11.91 23.92
C PRO A 473 -22.14 -12.91 24.12
N SER A 474 -22.76 -13.30 23.01
CA SER A 474 -24.02 -14.06 23.00
C SER A 474 -23.85 -15.59 23.13
N VAL A 475 -22.64 -16.11 22.95
CA VAL A 475 -22.39 -17.56 22.82
C VAL A 475 -21.15 -17.97 23.63
N ARG A 476 -21.29 -18.98 24.49
CA ARG A 476 -20.13 -19.72 25.01
C ARG A 476 -19.55 -20.54 23.85
N PRO A 477 -18.24 -20.46 23.55
CA PRO A 477 -17.61 -21.31 22.54
C PRO A 477 -17.99 -22.76 22.84
N THR A 478 -18.76 -23.39 21.94
CA THR A 478 -19.10 -24.80 22.06
C THR A 478 -18.04 -25.59 21.30
N ASP A 479 -17.23 -26.32 22.05
CA ASP A 479 -16.21 -27.26 21.58
C ASP A 479 -16.80 -28.23 20.53
N ARG A 480 -16.43 -28.09 19.24
CA ARG A 480 -17.01 -28.92 18.15
C ARG A 480 -16.09 -29.14 16.92
N GLY A 481 -14.82 -29.53 17.14
CA GLY A 481 -13.96 -30.03 16.05
C GLY A 481 -12.77 -29.12 15.71
N ASP A 482 -12.22 -28.52 16.75
CA ASP A 482 -11.13 -27.56 16.70
C ASP A 482 -9.79 -28.32 16.68
N THR A 483 -8.99 -28.11 15.63
CA THR A 483 -7.66 -28.69 15.49
C THR A 483 -6.62 -27.67 15.92
N VAL A 484 -5.80 -28.05 16.90
CA VAL A 484 -4.61 -27.28 17.27
C VAL A 484 -3.63 -27.31 16.11
N ILE A 485 -3.43 -26.16 15.48
CA ILE A 485 -2.49 -25.99 14.36
C ILE A 485 -1.09 -25.66 14.87
N VAL A 486 -1.03 -24.91 15.96
CA VAL A 486 0.21 -24.54 16.63
C VAL A 486 -0.03 -24.54 18.14
N ALA A 487 0.86 -25.17 18.91
CA ALA A 487 0.92 -25.01 20.35
C ALA A 487 2.38 -24.91 20.79
N SER A 488 2.68 -23.92 21.62
CA SER A 488 4.02 -23.69 22.14
C SER A 488 3.94 -23.28 23.61
N SER A 489 4.63 -24.00 24.50
CA SER A 489 4.77 -23.60 25.91
C SER A 489 5.50 -22.27 26.06
N MET A 490 6.29 -21.89 25.04
CA MET A 490 7.22 -20.76 25.06
C MET A 490 8.28 -20.84 26.16
N THR A 491 8.61 -22.04 26.64
CA THR A 491 9.69 -22.26 27.65
C THR A 491 11.08 -22.36 27.01
N SER A 492 11.14 -22.43 25.68
CA SER A 492 12.34 -22.40 24.85
C SER A 492 12.02 -21.74 23.49
N PRO A 493 13.02 -21.34 22.69
CA PRO A 493 12.79 -20.80 21.35
C PRO A 493 11.90 -21.73 20.51
N SER A 494 10.92 -21.16 19.82
CA SER A 494 9.92 -21.89 19.03
C SER A 494 10.00 -21.50 17.55
N GLU A 495 10.12 -22.48 16.66
CA GLU A 495 10.08 -22.26 15.20
C GLU A 495 8.70 -21.80 14.72
N SER A 496 7.66 -22.13 15.48
CA SER A 496 6.30 -21.66 15.19
C SER A 496 6.11 -20.19 15.56
N PHE A 497 6.92 -19.66 16.48
CA PHE A 497 6.89 -18.28 16.96
C PHE A 497 8.29 -17.68 16.98
N PRO A 498 8.93 -17.50 15.82
CA PRO A 498 10.24 -16.88 15.74
C PRO A 498 10.23 -15.46 16.33
N ARG A 499 11.40 -15.06 16.84
CA ARG A 499 11.65 -13.69 17.32
C ARG A 499 11.52 -12.71 16.15
N VAL A 500 11.03 -11.51 16.43
CA VAL A 500 10.87 -10.42 15.45
C VAL A 500 11.83 -9.29 15.79
N THR A 501 12.59 -8.84 14.79
CA THR A 501 13.51 -7.70 14.88
C THR A 501 12.91 -6.41 14.30
N GLU A 502 11.85 -6.55 13.52
CA GLU A 502 11.13 -5.46 12.87
C GLU A 502 10.32 -4.65 13.87
N THR A 503 10.54 -3.34 13.91
CA THR A 503 9.72 -2.43 14.73
C THR A 503 8.82 -1.57 13.83
N PHE A 504 7.94 -0.76 14.42
CA PHE A 504 7.00 0.09 13.69
C PHE A 504 7.16 1.57 14.07
N PRO A 505 6.71 2.53 13.22
CA PRO A 505 6.95 3.96 13.43
C PRO A 505 6.45 4.50 14.78
N GLY A 506 5.34 3.97 15.29
CA GLY A 506 4.73 4.40 16.56
C GLY A 506 5.46 3.95 17.83
N ASN A 507 6.43 3.04 17.71
CA ASN A 507 7.20 2.50 18.84
C ASN A 507 8.47 3.33 19.08
N LEU A 508 8.79 3.60 20.35
CA LEU A 508 10.01 4.24 20.82
C LEU A 508 11.14 3.23 21.05
N ALA A 509 10.84 1.93 21.05
CA ALA A 509 11.83 0.86 21.18
C ALA A 509 12.13 0.19 19.82
N SER A 510 13.37 -0.28 19.67
CA SER A 510 13.73 -1.24 18.60
C SER A 510 13.57 -2.65 19.13
N PHE A 511 13.03 -3.57 18.32
CA PHE A 511 12.95 -4.97 18.73
C PHE A 511 14.28 -5.69 18.47
N SER A 512 14.73 -6.45 19.46
CA SER A 512 15.96 -7.24 19.39
C SER A 512 15.69 -8.66 19.86
N PRO A 513 16.29 -9.68 19.21
CA PRO A 513 16.18 -11.08 19.64
C PRO A 513 16.64 -11.30 21.09
N ASP A 514 17.63 -10.52 21.54
CA ASP A 514 18.25 -10.64 22.86
C ASP A 514 17.36 -10.13 23.99
N ARG A 515 16.24 -9.48 23.65
CA ARG A 515 15.25 -8.99 24.61
C ARG A 515 14.16 -10.03 24.92
N LEU A 516 14.34 -11.27 24.45
CA LEU A 516 13.49 -12.42 24.78
C LEU A 516 14.33 -13.46 25.54
N SER A 517 14.02 -13.66 26.81
CA SER A 517 14.58 -14.74 27.63
C SER A 517 13.55 -15.81 27.90
N PHE A 518 13.96 -17.07 27.85
CA PHE A 518 13.08 -18.23 27.99
C PHE A 518 13.36 -18.93 29.32
N SER A 519 12.32 -19.29 30.06
CA SER A 519 12.41 -20.05 31.31
C SER A 519 11.21 -20.99 31.44
N ASN A 520 11.12 -21.69 32.57
CA ASN A 520 9.95 -22.52 32.88
C ASN A 520 8.65 -21.71 33.00
N ASP A 521 8.73 -20.38 33.19
CA ASP A 521 7.57 -19.49 33.24
C ASP A 521 7.11 -19.02 31.84
N GLY A 522 7.80 -19.44 30.78
CA GLY A 522 7.56 -19.00 29.40
C GLY A 522 8.61 -18.02 28.89
N VAL A 523 8.21 -17.20 27.91
CA VAL A 523 9.07 -16.19 27.31
C VAL A 523 8.86 -14.84 27.99
N ARG A 524 9.91 -14.30 28.57
CA ARG A 524 9.95 -12.95 29.13
C ARG A 524 10.49 -11.99 28.08
N ILE A 525 9.67 -11.01 27.73
CA ILE A 525 10.03 -9.88 26.87
C ILE A 525 10.48 -8.73 27.77
N VAL A 526 11.68 -8.22 27.57
CA VAL A 526 12.28 -7.16 28.39
C VAL A 526 12.38 -5.87 27.59
N LEU A 527 11.79 -4.79 28.08
CA LEU A 527 12.01 -3.44 27.61
C LEU A 527 12.99 -2.71 28.53
N ASP A 528 14.05 -2.16 27.97
CA ASP A 528 15.10 -1.49 28.74
C ASP A 528 15.76 -0.37 27.95
N ASP A 529 16.50 0.49 28.67
CA ASP A 529 17.44 1.42 28.06
C ASP A 529 18.53 0.62 27.31
N GLY A 530 18.80 1.03 26.09
CA GLY A 530 19.80 0.37 25.25
C GLY A 530 19.83 1.02 23.89
N ALA A 531 21.02 1.35 23.41
CA ALA A 531 21.22 1.86 22.06
C ALA A 531 20.87 0.76 21.04
N GLY A 532 19.58 0.66 20.67
CA GLY A 532 19.10 -0.20 19.59
C GLY A 532 19.21 0.50 18.24
N ASN A 533 18.66 -0.12 17.18
CA ASN A 533 18.59 0.39 15.80
C ASN A 533 17.98 1.81 15.70
N GLY A 534 18.77 2.85 16.00
CA GLY A 534 18.37 4.27 15.95
C GLY A 534 17.42 4.74 17.07
N ARG A 535 17.11 3.90 18.07
CA ARG A 535 16.20 4.25 19.18
C ARG A 535 16.87 4.01 20.54
N ARG A 536 16.52 4.87 21.51
CA ARG A 536 17.06 4.84 22.87
C ARG A 536 16.64 3.59 23.65
N LEU A 537 15.47 3.06 23.36
CA LEU A 537 14.92 1.89 24.05
C LEU A 537 15.08 0.66 23.17
N THR A 538 15.22 -0.49 23.82
CA THR A 538 15.18 -1.80 23.16
C THR A 538 14.14 -2.67 23.84
N SER A 539 13.43 -3.46 23.04
CA SER A 539 12.47 -4.44 23.55
C SER A 539 12.44 -5.67 22.67
N GLY A 540 11.44 -6.53 22.83
CA GLY A 540 11.30 -7.77 22.08
C GLY A 540 9.91 -7.98 21.51
N ALA A 541 9.84 -8.81 20.48
CA ALA A 541 8.61 -9.30 19.91
C ALA A 541 8.81 -10.72 19.37
N PHE A 542 7.74 -11.48 19.25
CA PHE A 542 7.68 -12.72 18.48
C PHE A 542 6.40 -12.75 17.65
N ALA A 543 6.41 -13.53 16.57
CA ALA A 543 5.24 -13.67 15.71
C ALA A 543 5.15 -15.06 15.12
N SER A 544 3.94 -15.52 14.80
CA SER A 544 3.73 -16.82 14.18
C SER A 544 4.48 -16.91 12.84
N SER A 545 5.09 -18.06 12.52
CA SER A 545 5.73 -18.26 11.21
C SER A 545 4.69 -18.33 10.07
N ARG A 546 3.45 -18.70 10.39
CA ARG A 546 2.33 -18.85 9.46
C ARG A 546 1.35 -17.69 9.57
N SER A 547 0.64 -17.41 8.47
CA SER A 547 -0.55 -16.55 8.45
C SER A 547 -1.82 -17.40 8.51
N PHE A 548 -2.87 -16.85 9.11
CA PHE A 548 -4.15 -17.52 9.34
C PHE A 548 -5.28 -16.65 8.83
N THR A 549 -6.31 -17.25 8.22
CA THR A 549 -7.50 -16.49 7.75
C THR A 549 -8.59 -16.42 8.80
N HIS A 550 -8.68 -17.40 9.71
CA HIS A 550 -9.61 -17.45 10.83
C HIS A 550 -9.03 -18.39 11.89
N GLY A 551 -9.50 -18.29 13.11
CA GLY A 551 -9.07 -19.20 14.16
C GLY A 551 -9.31 -18.67 15.56
N TRP A 552 -8.81 -19.45 16.50
CA TRP A 552 -8.75 -19.13 17.91
C TRP A 552 -7.28 -18.97 18.29
N PHE A 553 -6.93 -17.80 18.82
CA PHE A 553 -5.56 -17.42 19.12
C PHE A 553 -5.51 -17.08 20.60
N GLN A 554 -4.74 -17.84 21.39
CA GLN A 554 -4.69 -17.65 22.83
C GLN A 554 -3.26 -17.70 23.37
N ALA A 555 -3.04 -17.02 24.50
CA ALA A 555 -1.82 -17.09 25.29
C ALA A 555 -2.13 -16.76 26.76
N ASP A 556 -1.36 -17.34 27.67
CA ASP A 556 -1.28 -16.87 29.05
C ASP A 556 -0.33 -15.68 29.09
N VAL A 557 -0.80 -14.54 29.60
CA VAL A 557 -0.05 -13.29 29.63
C VAL A 557 0.01 -12.73 31.04
N ARG A 558 1.21 -12.34 31.47
CA ARG A 558 1.44 -11.43 32.60
C ARG A 558 2.04 -10.13 32.05
N ALA A 559 1.28 -9.04 32.14
CA ALA A 559 1.59 -7.76 31.50
C ALA A 559 2.69 -6.98 32.24
N ALA A 560 3.28 -6.00 31.55
CA ALA A 560 4.21 -5.06 32.14
C ALA A 560 3.50 -3.90 32.85
N ALA A 561 3.98 -3.51 34.03
CA ALA A 561 3.49 -2.36 34.80
C ALA A 561 4.34 -1.11 34.53
N GLY A 562 3.70 0.07 34.53
CA GLY A 562 4.37 1.36 34.49
C GLY A 562 4.01 2.23 33.28
N PRO A 563 4.23 3.54 33.37
CA PRO A 563 3.89 4.46 32.30
C PRO A 563 4.84 4.31 31.11
N GLY A 564 4.28 4.53 29.91
CA GLY A 564 4.95 4.43 28.62
C GLY A 564 5.10 3.00 28.11
N LEU A 565 4.37 2.03 28.67
CA LEU A 565 4.47 0.61 28.33
C LEU A 565 3.12 0.07 27.85
N ILE A 566 3.16 -0.74 26.78
CA ILE A 566 2.01 -1.50 26.30
C ILE A 566 2.46 -2.95 26.06
N THR A 567 1.74 -3.89 26.64
CA THR A 567 1.85 -5.33 26.34
C THR A 567 0.84 -5.66 25.24
N GLY A 568 1.31 -6.10 24.08
CA GLY A 568 0.46 -6.36 22.91
C GLY A 568 0.34 -7.86 22.60
N PHE A 569 -0.86 -8.30 22.24
CA PHE A 569 -1.18 -9.62 21.68
C PHE A 569 -2.22 -9.45 20.57
N PHE A 570 -1.84 -9.65 19.32
CA PHE A 570 -2.64 -9.15 18.19
C PHE A 570 -2.42 -9.92 16.89
N LEU A 571 -3.39 -9.85 15.99
CA LEU A 571 -3.28 -10.34 14.62
C LEU A 571 -2.95 -9.18 13.69
N HIS A 572 -1.99 -9.34 12.78
CA HIS A 572 -1.58 -8.26 11.87
C HIS A 572 -1.16 -8.76 10.49
N ARG A 573 -1.43 -7.93 9.47
CA ARG A 573 -0.80 -7.98 8.14
C ARG A 573 -0.57 -6.58 7.58
N ALA A 574 0.39 -6.48 6.67
CA ALA A 574 0.59 -5.29 5.84
C ALA A 574 -0.10 -5.42 4.46
N SER A 575 -0.34 -4.27 3.82
CA SER A 575 -0.75 -4.12 2.41
C SER A 575 -1.90 -5.03 1.92
N PRO A 576 -3.17 -4.69 2.20
CA PRO A 576 -3.62 -3.55 2.99
C PRO A 576 -3.53 -3.87 4.49
N ARG A 577 -3.37 -2.84 5.33
CA ARG A 577 -3.30 -3.03 6.78
C ARG A 577 -4.62 -3.57 7.30
N GLN A 578 -4.59 -4.75 7.93
CA GLN A 578 -5.67 -5.32 8.70
C GLN A 578 -5.10 -5.83 10.03
N GLU A 579 -5.84 -5.60 11.12
CA GLU A 579 -5.32 -5.83 12.47
C GLU A 579 -6.47 -6.07 13.47
N ILE A 580 -6.23 -6.94 14.45
CA ILE A 580 -7.14 -7.22 15.57
C ILE A 580 -6.32 -7.28 16.85
N ASP A 581 -6.63 -6.40 17.80
CA ASP A 581 -5.73 -6.09 18.92
C ASP A 581 -6.28 -6.52 20.29
N ILE A 582 -5.36 -6.96 21.15
CA ILE A 582 -5.42 -6.86 22.61
C ILE A 582 -4.19 -6.08 23.07
N GLU A 583 -4.41 -4.97 23.77
CA GLU A 583 -3.36 -4.13 24.33
C GLU A 583 -3.63 -3.86 25.82
N ILE A 584 -2.65 -4.18 26.68
CA ILE A 584 -2.72 -3.88 28.12
C ILE A 584 -1.71 -2.77 28.40
N LEU A 585 -2.22 -1.62 28.86
CA LEU A 585 -1.40 -0.46 29.18
C LEU A 585 -0.81 -0.60 30.58
N GLY A 586 0.49 -0.37 30.71
CA GLY A 586 1.14 -0.40 32.02
C GLY A 586 0.71 0.72 32.97
N THR A 587 0.10 1.80 32.47
CA THR A 587 -0.50 2.86 33.31
C THR A 587 -1.78 2.42 34.00
N ASP A 588 -2.49 1.47 33.41
CA ASP A 588 -3.75 0.97 33.93
C ASP A 588 -3.94 -0.50 33.52
N PRO A 589 -3.23 -1.42 34.20
CA PRO A 589 -3.27 -2.84 33.88
C PRO A 589 -4.57 -3.52 34.32
N THR A 590 -5.54 -2.77 34.86
CA THR A 590 -6.86 -3.29 35.22
C THR A 590 -7.86 -3.32 34.07
N ARG A 591 -7.43 -2.82 32.90
CA ARG A 591 -8.22 -2.75 31.68
C ARG A 591 -7.39 -3.19 30.48
N MET A 592 -8.06 -3.76 29.48
CA MET A 592 -7.46 -3.99 28.16
C MET A 592 -8.14 -3.13 27.10
N LEU A 593 -7.37 -2.73 26.10
CA LEU A 593 -7.85 -2.07 24.90
C LEU A 593 -7.94 -3.10 23.77
N THR A 594 -9.10 -3.13 23.11
CA THR A 594 -9.31 -3.92 21.90
C THR A 594 -9.50 -3.00 20.72
N ASN A 595 -8.93 -3.35 19.57
CA ASN A 595 -9.03 -2.53 18.38
C ASN A 595 -9.14 -3.40 17.12
N VAL A 596 -9.68 -2.82 16.06
CA VAL A 596 -9.79 -3.45 14.75
C VAL A 596 -9.44 -2.41 13.69
N TYR A 597 -8.49 -2.74 12.82
CA TYR A 597 -8.18 -1.98 11.62
C TYR A 597 -8.65 -2.75 10.39
N PHE A 598 -9.36 -2.04 9.50
CA PHE A 598 -9.81 -2.58 8.22
C PHE A 598 -9.47 -1.62 7.10
N ASN A 599 -8.71 -2.12 6.12
CA ASN A 599 -8.53 -1.50 4.82
C ASN A 599 -8.98 -2.48 3.72
N PRO A 600 -9.71 -2.01 2.70
CA PRO A 600 -10.22 -2.85 1.62
C PRO A 600 -9.13 -3.19 0.61
N GLY A 601 -9.44 -4.13 -0.27
CA GLY A 601 -8.57 -4.60 -1.34
C GLY A 601 -8.09 -6.03 -1.11
N GLU A 602 -7.30 -6.50 -2.06
CA GLU A 602 -6.69 -7.82 -2.06
C GLU A 602 -5.29 -7.78 -1.44
N ALA A 603 -4.71 -8.95 -1.18
CA ALA A 603 -3.33 -9.03 -0.74
C ALA A 603 -2.39 -8.29 -1.71
N GLY A 604 -1.56 -7.39 -1.20
CA GLY A 604 -0.67 -6.53 -1.99
C GLY A 604 -1.28 -5.16 -2.35
N THR A 605 -2.54 -4.90 -1.99
CA THR A 605 -3.14 -3.55 -2.15
C THR A 605 -2.46 -2.58 -1.20
N ALA A 606 -1.73 -1.59 -1.73
CA ALA A 606 -0.99 -0.60 -0.96
C ALA A 606 -1.91 0.53 -0.43
N MET A 607 -2.99 0.14 0.23
CA MET A 607 -3.98 1.03 0.82
C MET A 607 -3.84 1.04 2.34
N GLU A 608 -3.08 2.02 2.83
CA GLU A 608 -2.82 2.21 4.26
C GLU A 608 -3.52 3.48 4.76
N PHE A 609 -4.77 3.33 5.19
CA PHE A 609 -5.52 4.39 5.84
C PHE A 609 -5.89 4.00 7.26
N GLY A 610 -6.34 5.00 8.03
CA GLY A 610 -6.71 4.85 9.43
C GLY A 610 -5.51 4.97 10.35
N TYR A 611 -5.61 5.88 11.30
CA TYR A 611 -4.64 6.09 12.38
C TYR A 611 -5.06 5.38 13.67
N ARG A 612 -6.36 5.39 14.01
CA ARG A 612 -6.86 4.95 15.33
C ARG A 612 -7.73 3.69 15.32
N GLY A 613 -8.24 3.27 14.16
CA GLY A 613 -9.20 2.15 14.08
C GLY A 613 -10.51 2.43 14.83
N ALA A 614 -11.05 1.42 15.48
CA ALA A 614 -12.21 1.52 16.37
C ALA A 614 -11.87 0.94 17.76
N PRO A 615 -11.21 1.70 18.65
CA PRO A 615 -10.72 1.21 19.94
C PRO A 615 -11.86 1.07 20.98
N HIS A 616 -11.75 0.06 21.86
CA HIS A 616 -12.69 -0.17 22.96
C HIS A 616 -12.00 -0.68 24.24
N TRP A 617 -12.31 -0.05 25.38
CA TRP A 617 -11.81 -0.43 26.71
C TRP A 617 -12.70 -1.48 27.36
N ILE A 618 -12.08 -2.52 27.91
CA ILE A 618 -12.72 -3.59 28.65
C ILE A 618 -12.11 -3.66 30.05
N ASP A 619 -12.95 -3.62 31.08
CA ASP A 619 -12.53 -3.77 32.47
C ASP A 619 -12.25 -5.24 32.77
N LEU A 620 -11.04 -5.56 33.28
CA LEU A 620 -10.63 -6.94 33.56
C LEU A 620 -11.11 -7.42 34.94
N GLY A 621 -11.27 -6.49 35.89
CA GLY A 621 -11.62 -6.82 37.28
C GLY A 621 -10.46 -7.37 38.11
N PHE A 622 -9.25 -7.41 37.54
CA PHE A 622 -8.00 -7.79 38.20
C PHE A 622 -6.85 -6.95 37.62
N ASP A 623 -5.69 -6.95 38.29
CA ASP A 623 -4.46 -6.33 37.78
C ASP A 623 -3.65 -7.36 36.97
N ALA A 624 -3.59 -7.17 35.65
CA ALA A 624 -2.93 -8.08 34.71
C ALA A 624 -1.40 -8.19 34.88
N THR A 625 -0.80 -7.44 35.80
CA THR A 625 0.64 -7.49 36.10
C THR A 625 0.98 -8.46 37.24
N GLN A 626 -0.01 -8.87 38.03
CA GLN A 626 0.22 -9.68 39.24
C GLN A 626 0.36 -11.18 38.95
N ASP A 627 -0.45 -11.72 38.04
CA ASP A 627 -0.45 -13.15 37.69
C ASP A 627 -0.71 -13.36 36.19
N PHE A 628 -0.55 -14.59 35.72
CA PHE A 628 -0.93 -15.00 34.38
C PHE A 628 -2.44 -15.14 34.25
N HIS A 629 -2.99 -14.54 33.20
CA HIS A 629 -4.36 -14.74 32.75
C HIS A 629 -4.37 -15.17 31.29
N GLU A 630 -5.34 -15.99 30.90
CA GLU A 630 -5.50 -16.41 29.51
C GLU A 630 -6.21 -15.28 28.74
N TYR A 631 -5.62 -14.84 27.63
CA TYR A 631 -6.24 -13.91 26.70
C TYR A 631 -6.42 -14.60 25.36
N ALA A 632 -7.61 -14.46 24.75
CA ALA A 632 -7.87 -15.05 23.44
C ALA A 632 -8.62 -14.12 22.49
N ILE A 633 -8.30 -14.25 21.21
CA ILE A 633 -9.01 -13.68 20.07
C ILE A 633 -9.63 -14.85 19.30
N TRP A 634 -10.96 -14.87 19.21
CA TRP A 634 -11.67 -15.76 18.32
C TRP A 634 -12.14 -14.99 17.10
N TRP A 635 -11.54 -15.27 15.96
CA TRP A 635 -11.81 -14.60 14.70
C TRP A 635 -12.44 -15.55 13.68
N THR A 636 -13.60 -15.13 13.17
CA THR A 636 -14.40 -15.83 12.16
C THR A 636 -14.79 -14.84 11.04
N ALA A 637 -15.37 -15.34 9.95
CA ALA A 637 -15.71 -14.49 8.81
C ALA A 637 -16.74 -13.41 9.15
N ASP A 638 -17.59 -13.65 10.14
CA ASP A 638 -18.73 -12.79 10.50
C ASP A 638 -18.54 -12.01 11.81
N ARG A 639 -17.64 -12.45 12.69
CA ARG A 639 -17.42 -11.82 14.00
C ARG A 639 -16.01 -12.04 14.58
N ILE A 640 -15.69 -11.19 15.55
CA ILE A 640 -14.55 -11.31 16.45
C ILE A 640 -15.06 -11.35 17.89
N VAL A 641 -14.57 -12.30 18.69
CA VAL A 641 -14.86 -12.39 20.12
C VAL A 641 -13.54 -12.33 20.89
N TRP A 642 -13.46 -11.46 21.89
CA TRP A 642 -12.34 -11.39 22.82
C TRP A 642 -12.71 -12.12 24.09
N LEU A 643 -11.77 -12.91 24.62
CA LEU A 643 -11.95 -13.67 25.84
C LEU A 643 -10.82 -13.43 26.83
N VAL A 644 -11.18 -13.54 28.11
CA VAL A 644 -10.27 -13.52 29.26
C VAL A 644 -10.62 -14.70 30.17
N ASP A 645 -9.66 -15.55 30.49
CA ASP A 645 -9.82 -16.77 31.29
C ASP A 645 -10.98 -17.67 30.79
N GLY A 646 -11.01 -17.93 29.48
CA GLY A 646 -12.08 -18.68 28.80
C GLY A 646 -13.45 -18.00 28.78
N ARG A 647 -13.60 -16.78 29.32
CA ARG A 647 -14.87 -16.04 29.35
C ARG A 647 -14.90 -15.00 28.24
N PRO A 648 -15.89 -15.04 27.34
CA PRO A 648 -16.11 -13.95 26.40
C PRO A 648 -16.38 -12.62 27.13
N VAL A 649 -15.62 -11.58 26.81
CA VAL A 649 -15.73 -10.25 27.43
C VAL A 649 -16.16 -9.15 26.46
N HIS A 650 -16.02 -9.38 25.15
CA HIS A 650 -16.45 -8.45 24.11
C HIS A 650 -16.64 -9.16 22.77
N GLU A 651 -17.63 -8.73 21.99
CA GLU A 651 -17.94 -9.24 20.66
C GLU A 651 -18.13 -8.09 19.66
N ARG A 652 -17.65 -8.30 18.43
CA ARG A 652 -17.92 -7.43 17.29
C ARG A 652 -18.34 -8.24 16.09
N ALA A 653 -19.50 -7.90 15.53
CA ALA A 653 -19.94 -8.39 14.25
C ALA A 653 -19.55 -7.43 13.11
N SER A 654 -19.68 -7.86 11.86
CA SER A 654 -19.36 -7.00 10.72
C SER A 654 -20.22 -5.73 10.70
N TRP A 655 -19.56 -4.59 10.47
CA TRP A 655 -20.10 -3.23 10.58
C TRP A 655 -20.50 -2.78 12.00
N GLU A 656 -19.85 -3.35 13.03
CA GLU A 656 -19.97 -2.94 14.43
C GLU A 656 -18.61 -2.54 15.05
N PRO A 657 -18.01 -1.38 14.67
CA PRO A 657 -18.44 -0.42 13.66
C PRO A 657 -17.70 -0.55 12.31
N THR A 658 -16.80 -1.53 12.16
CA THR A 658 -16.00 -1.78 10.94
C THR A 658 -16.34 -3.13 10.34
N PRO A 659 -16.06 -3.39 9.06
CA PRO A 659 -16.03 -4.76 8.53
C PRO A 659 -15.05 -5.64 9.32
N ILE A 660 -15.28 -6.95 9.29
CA ILE A 660 -14.35 -7.93 9.85
C ILE A 660 -13.17 -8.11 8.87
N PRO A 661 -11.91 -8.05 9.33
CA PRO A 661 -10.75 -8.46 8.54
C PRO A 661 -10.97 -9.82 7.88
N HIS A 662 -10.58 -9.95 6.61
CA HIS A 662 -10.85 -11.14 5.79
C HIS A 662 -9.60 -11.76 5.19
N LEU A 663 -8.47 -11.06 5.28
CA LEU A 663 -7.22 -11.49 4.68
C LEU A 663 -6.34 -12.19 5.73
N PRO A 664 -5.49 -13.15 5.33
CA PRO A 664 -4.62 -13.86 6.26
C PRO A 664 -3.71 -12.92 7.09
N MET A 665 -3.65 -13.13 8.40
CA MET A 665 -2.84 -12.38 9.37
C MET A 665 -1.92 -13.30 10.17
N ARG A 666 -0.78 -12.77 10.61
CA ARG A 666 0.12 -13.44 11.57
C ARG A 666 -0.30 -13.06 12.99
N LEU A 667 -0.10 -13.95 13.95
CA LEU A 667 -0.23 -13.65 15.38
C LEU A 667 1.08 -13.03 15.87
N HIS A 668 1.00 -11.92 16.59
CA HIS A 668 2.13 -11.17 17.14
C HIS A 668 1.97 -10.98 18.64
N ALA A 669 3.10 -10.94 19.35
CA ALA A 669 3.17 -10.52 20.73
C ALA A 669 4.40 -9.64 20.94
N ASN A 670 4.26 -8.57 21.72
CA ASN A 670 5.36 -7.67 22.02
C ASN A 670 5.18 -6.94 23.36
N LEU A 671 6.28 -6.32 23.81
CA LEU A 671 6.24 -5.24 24.78
C LEU A 671 6.80 -4.00 24.07
N TRP A 672 6.07 -2.90 24.09
CA TRP A 672 6.47 -1.72 23.32
C TRP A 672 6.20 -0.42 24.07
N ALA A 673 6.86 0.65 23.61
CA ALA A 673 6.73 1.98 24.20
C ALA A 673 6.15 2.94 23.16
N PRO A 674 4.88 3.36 23.25
CA PRO A 674 4.30 4.26 22.27
C PRO A 674 4.93 5.65 22.30
N ARG A 675 5.04 6.30 21.14
CA ARG A 675 5.32 7.74 21.06
C ARG A 675 4.19 8.59 21.64
N SER A 676 2.96 8.06 21.63
CA SER A 676 1.78 8.76 22.14
C SER A 676 1.76 8.78 23.67
N VAL A 677 2.14 9.92 24.24
CA VAL A 677 2.05 10.18 25.68
C VAL A 677 0.59 10.18 26.15
N GLU A 678 -0.36 10.57 25.30
CA GLU A 678 -1.80 10.51 25.60
C GLU A 678 -2.27 9.06 25.79
N LEU A 679 -1.72 8.12 25.02
CA LEU A 679 -2.14 6.73 25.06
C LEU A 679 -1.65 6.03 26.32
N ALA A 680 -0.33 5.97 26.55
CA ALA A 680 0.25 5.17 27.64
C ALA A 680 1.06 6.00 28.65
N GLY A 681 0.99 7.33 28.63
CA GLY A 681 1.85 8.16 29.47
C GLY A 681 3.31 8.20 28.97
N ARG A 682 4.16 8.92 29.71
CA ARG A 682 5.59 9.04 29.39
C ARG A 682 6.36 7.90 30.03
N ILE A 683 7.27 7.26 29.27
CA ILE A 683 8.18 6.24 29.77
C ILE A 683 8.91 6.72 31.04
N ASN A 684 8.84 5.93 32.10
CA ASN A 684 9.59 6.18 33.34
C ASN A 684 10.90 5.41 33.31
N ALA A 685 12.03 6.10 33.12
CA ALA A 685 13.34 5.46 33.03
C ALA A 685 13.74 4.73 34.33
N GLN A 686 13.25 5.18 35.48
CA GLN A 686 13.49 4.52 36.77
C GLN A 686 12.71 3.20 36.94
N ALA A 687 11.71 2.95 36.09
CA ALA A 687 10.93 1.71 36.07
C ALA A 687 11.47 0.69 35.06
N LEU A 688 12.62 0.97 34.42
CA LEU A 688 13.31 0.04 33.53
C LEU A 688 14.37 -0.78 34.30
N PRO A 689 14.61 -2.05 33.93
CA PRO A 689 13.94 -2.80 32.88
C PRO A 689 12.50 -3.18 33.27
N ALA A 690 11.57 -3.05 32.33
CA ALA A 690 10.21 -3.53 32.45
C ALA A 690 10.02 -4.83 31.68
N CYS A 691 9.12 -5.72 32.13
CA CYS A 691 8.93 -7.00 31.46
C CYS A 691 7.47 -7.43 31.38
N ALA A 692 7.14 -8.11 30.28
CA ALA A 692 5.91 -8.88 30.09
C ALA A 692 6.30 -10.35 29.87
N THR A 693 5.48 -11.29 30.32
CA THR A 693 5.75 -12.73 30.17
C THR A 693 4.59 -13.39 29.44
N PHE A 694 4.90 -14.24 28.46
CA PHE A 694 3.94 -15.01 27.67
C PHE A 694 4.25 -16.51 27.80
N ARG A 695 3.23 -17.34 27.94
CA ARG A 695 3.36 -18.80 27.87
C ARG A 695 2.12 -19.42 27.22
N ASN A 696 2.21 -20.71 26.90
CA ASN A 696 1.08 -21.49 26.37
C ASN A 696 0.39 -20.82 25.18
N VAL A 697 1.17 -20.42 24.16
CA VAL A 697 0.63 -19.79 22.95
C VAL A 697 0.05 -20.89 22.06
N VAL A 698 -1.25 -20.82 21.80
CA VAL A 698 -2.00 -21.83 21.03
C VAL A 698 -2.80 -21.16 19.92
N VAL A 699 -2.73 -21.76 18.72
CA VAL A 699 -3.57 -21.41 17.57
C VAL A 699 -4.36 -22.63 17.14
N THR A 700 -5.67 -22.46 17.10
CA THR A 700 -6.62 -23.51 16.80
C THR A 700 -7.52 -23.09 15.64
N THR A 701 -7.83 -24.01 14.73
CA THR A 701 -8.72 -23.75 13.59
C THR A 701 -9.74 -24.87 13.45
N LYS A 702 -10.92 -24.58 12.90
CA LYS A 702 -11.93 -25.62 12.66
C LYS A 702 -11.45 -26.60 11.59
N MET A 703 -11.59 -27.92 11.82
CA MET A 703 -11.50 -28.89 10.73
C MET A 703 -12.57 -28.53 9.67
N ARG A 704 -12.17 -28.46 8.39
CA ARG A 704 -13.17 -28.59 7.32
C ARG A 704 -13.69 -30.02 7.36
N ALA A 705 -15.00 -30.19 7.52
CA ALA A 705 -15.66 -31.45 7.18
C ALA A 705 -15.42 -31.74 5.69
N SER A 706 -14.68 -32.82 5.41
CA SER A 706 -14.59 -33.53 4.12
C SER A 706 -14.63 -32.68 2.84
N LEU A 707 -13.47 -32.26 2.36
CA LEU A 707 -13.23 -32.27 0.91
C LEU A 707 -12.81 -33.70 0.55
N ARG A 708 -13.44 -34.25 -0.50
CA ARG A 708 -13.17 -35.60 -0.99
C ARG A 708 -11.68 -35.71 -1.39
N PRO A 709 -11.05 -36.90 -1.35
CA PRO A 709 -9.62 -37.07 -1.62
C PRO A 709 -9.15 -36.67 -3.04
N ASP A 710 -10.06 -36.29 -3.94
CA ASP A 710 -9.77 -36.12 -5.37
C ASP A 710 -9.94 -34.68 -5.91
N GLU A 711 -10.06 -33.65 -5.04
CA GLU A 711 -9.92 -32.25 -5.48
C GLU A 711 -8.51 -31.72 -5.13
N PRO A 712 -7.66 -31.40 -6.13
CA PRO A 712 -6.33 -30.90 -5.86
C PRO A 712 -6.38 -29.56 -5.13
N GLN A 713 -5.74 -29.49 -3.97
CA GLN A 713 -5.31 -28.22 -3.39
C GLN A 713 -4.31 -27.59 -4.36
N GLU A 714 -4.63 -26.42 -4.91
CA GLU A 714 -3.60 -25.55 -5.50
C GLU A 714 -2.68 -25.06 -4.37
N LEU A 715 -1.71 -25.89 -4.04
CA LEU A 715 -0.45 -25.50 -3.45
C LEU A 715 0.22 -24.54 -4.43
N ILE A 716 0.27 -23.25 -4.10
CA ILE A 716 1.30 -22.38 -4.67
C ILE A 716 2.59 -22.67 -3.90
N GLU A 717 3.16 -23.84 -4.16
CA GLU A 717 4.58 -24.15 -4.02
C GLU A 717 5.13 -24.29 -5.44
N GLN A 718 5.90 -23.31 -5.90
CA GLN A 718 6.63 -23.44 -7.16
C GLN A 718 7.78 -24.42 -6.95
N ARG A 719 7.67 -25.60 -7.57
CA ARG A 719 8.67 -26.67 -7.55
C ARG A 719 9.98 -26.23 -8.24
N SER A 720 11.06 -26.35 -7.49
CA SER A 720 12.41 -26.61 -7.98
C SER A 720 12.57 -28.10 -8.34
N GLU A 721 13.31 -28.36 -9.44
CA GLU A 721 13.86 -29.65 -9.90
C GLU A 721 12.81 -30.63 -10.47
N VAL A 722 12.95 -31.19 -11.69
CA VAL A 722 14.04 -32.00 -12.25
C VAL A 722 14.02 -31.94 -13.79
N VAL A 723 15.17 -31.75 -14.44
CA VAL A 723 15.46 -32.39 -15.74
C VAL A 723 16.89 -32.91 -15.65
N ASP A 724 17.00 -34.21 -15.39
CA ASP A 724 18.16 -35.00 -15.78
C ASP A 724 17.67 -36.08 -16.74
N SER A 725 18.49 -36.33 -17.76
CA SER A 725 18.47 -37.40 -18.77
C SER A 725 17.76 -37.17 -20.12
N VAL A 726 18.63 -37.20 -21.14
CA VAL A 726 18.54 -37.37 -22.60
C VAL A 726 18.35 -36.12 -23.45
#